data_AF-A0A956J9M2-F1
#
_entry.id   AF-A0A956J9M2-F1
#
_cell.length_a   1.000
_cell.length_b   1.000
_cell.length_c   1.000
_cell.angle_alpha   90.00
_cell.angle_beta   90.00
_cell.angle_gamma   90.00
#
_symmetry.space_group_name_H-M   'P 1'
#
loop_
_entity.id
_entity.type
_entity.pdbx_description
1 polymer ?
#
loop_
_entity_poly.entity_id
_entity_poly.type
_entity_poly.pdbx_seq_one_letter_code
_entity_poly.pdbx_strand_id
1 'polypeptide(L)'
;MVTRRIGLGLGLVLALGGSVACKKEEASSDDGATSPSSGKVKKGPPPRLRTVKLDEIGDRPGYLADGMIFAAVEAGVAQDFLRQMPLPGYMTRDLAEARRELGFDLLSDDVLERFAIPKDAVISMTLGRPVGLQHLEPVRTAIRGDDHFLRTVARVISEQEGNRFETYLKEPLPPEPPVEWVEPLPPELPVEELPVEELGKPMAFSPPEVEIIEPEIPEEIPGGVPGGVPGGVPGGVVGGVLGMPYDPGPAPLSPAERKEVDELLERVDAMAMQLHFHIPSDDPSKLIDQIKLWISPSDRSEGDALCRGQQTEVCATSGRELLVVRRDGKAVVIDLVAFNRRNGGDEARRAAVAEALSVGRAKLPALDDMAGHASIYLDAEGLVRTFEVERTASAVRNLEWDFESPRETVDRRLREGESLRRMLEAPRLFDGLLANAHHERDRTQLQVTWPLREGQQDLAEEVFAPPPLRVPVPTVDALCDGALACARSRGLPRPETLGTKLGLGVYGSPRALDDAFRDADETAAVLLMISTWPNALGTGLWHLPVGEARGAEAALVRGGLEALGRIQGFGLSLRRLDVGRRSVQAEYAAYARVQAGDLGLVSTMLSMAEMRMTPTTVDGVDGKVMMLRVPEDDLPAVLMTREDEDVVEDDDGKEIRHGWLTVVDAEPRLGWLLGLATDGGEEPLIYGEIPDLWRFVASVPEAVDELGFARTWATERSFKASLHVDDGQPHLWMELALARKDAEQGG
;
A
#
# COMPACT_ATOMS: atom_id res chain seq x y z
N MET A 1 -16.68 -22.29 1.03
CA MET A 1 -16.83 -22.12 -0.44
C MET A 1 -17.74 -20.92 -0.76
N VAL A 2 -18.92 -20.84 -0.15
CA VAL A 2 -19.84 -19.69 -0.26
C VAL A 2 -19.16 -18.35 0.07
N THR A 3 -18.33 -18.28 1.12
CA THR A 3 -17.53 -17.07 1.42
C THR A 3 -16.39 -16.80 0.44
N ARG A 4 -15.93 -17.78 -0.34
CA ARG A 4 -15.03 -17.52 -1.48
C ARG A 4 -15.79 -16.94 -2.69
N ARG A 5 -17.08 -17.25 -2.83
CA ARG A 5 -17.98 -16.71 -3.88
C ARG A 5 -18.41 -15.28 -3.56
N ILE A 6 -19.00 -15.10 -2.39
CA ILE A 6 -19.40 -13.78 -1.89
C ILE A 6 -18.15 -12.92 -1.65
N GLY A 7 -17.06 -13.50 -1.17
CA GLY A 7 -15.75 -12.86 -1.06
C GLY A 7 -15.03 -12.61 -2.39
N LEU A 8 -15.42 -13.22 -3.52
CA LEU A 8 -14.98 -12.76 -4.83
C LEU A 8 -15.85 -11.60 -5.31
N GLY A 9 -17.17 -11.70 -5.24
CA GLY A 9 -18.07 -10.62 -5.69
C GLY A 9 -17.89 -9.32 -4.88
N LEU A 10 -17.97 -9.44 -3.55
CA LEU A 10 -17.77 -8.33 -2.61
C LEU A 10 -16.30 -7.96 -2.49
N GLY A 11 -15.39 -8.96 -2.50
CA GLY A 11 -13.94 -8.72 -2.47
C GLY A 11 -13.39 -8.08 -3.75
N LEU A 12 -14.09 -8.21 -4.88
CA LEU A 12 -13.75 -7.48 -6.11
C LEU A 12 -14.32 -6.05 -6.10
N VAL A 13 -15.51 -5.81 -5.53
CA VAL A 13 -15.95 -4.43 -5.23
C VAL A 13 -14.98 -3.75 -4.26
N LEU A 14 -14.54 -4.47 -3.21
CA LEU A 14 -13.50 -4.02 -2.28
C LEU A 14 -12.14 -3.85 -2.95
N ALA A 15 -11.75 -4.74 -3.87
CA ALA A 15 -10.54 -4.60 -4.68
C ALA A 15 -10.72 -3.61 -5.84
N LEU A 16 -11.83 -2.88 -5.94
CA LEU A 16 -12.01 -1.80 -6.91
C LEU A 16 -12.20 -0.43 -6.22
N GLY A 17 -12.60 -0.44 -4.93
CA GLY A 17 -12.16 0.59 -3.97
C GLY A 17 -10.71 0.40 -3.47
N GLY A 18 -10.08 -0.75 -3.76
CA GLY A 18 -8.86 -1.21 -3.08
C GLY A 18 -7.67 -1.57 -3.98
N SER A 19 -7.86 -2.01 -5.23
CA SER A 19 -6.75 -2.09 -6.22
C SER A 19 -6.44 -0.74 -6.87
N VAL A 20 -6.97 0.35 -6.30
CA VAL A 20 -6.33 1.68 -6.37
C VAL A 20 -5.05 1.71 -5.50
N ALA A 21 -4.82 0.72 -4.64
CA ALA A 21 -3.52 0.43 -4.01
C ALA A 21 -2.43 -0.05 -5.00
N CYS A 22 -2.56 0.25 -6.29
CA CYS A 22 -1.41 0.39 -7.16
C CYS A 22 -0.71 1.72 -6.82
N LYS A 23 0.15 1.70 -5.79
CA LYS A 23 1.28 2.61 -5.59
C LYS A 23 1.06 4.07 -6.04
N LYS A 24 0.56 4.90 -5.12
CA LYS A 24 0.51 6.37 -5.15
C LYS A 24 -0.53 7.04 -6.08
N GLU A 25 -1.47 7.89 -5.60
CA GLU A 25 -2.02 8.22 -4.26
C GLU A 25 -3.40 8.93 -4.52
N GLU A 26 -4.49 8.66 -3.75
CA GLU A 26 -5.42 9.62 -3.03
C GLU A 26 -6.28 10.78 -3.70
N ALA A 27 -7.63 11.04 -3.41
CA ALA A 27 -8.60 12.26 -3.16
C ALA A 27 -9.35 13.31 -4.12
N SER A 28 -10.03 14.39 -3.59
CA SER A 28 -10.27 15.78 -4.15
C SER A 28 -11.61 16.63 -3.96
N SER A 29 -11.97 17.07 -2.73
CA SER A 29 -12.64 18.37 -2.31
C SER A 29 -13.96 19.04 -2.87
N ASP A 30 -14.72 19.74 -1.97
CA ASP A 30 -15.52 21.02 -2.09
C ASP A 30 -17.07 21.06 -2.38
N ASP A 31 -17.80 22.05 -1.78
CA ASP A 31 -18.55 23.04 -2.62
C ASP A 31 -18.79 24.54 -2.17
N GLY A 32 -18.23 25.11 -1.08
CA GLY A 32 -17.93 26.58 -0.92
C GLY A 32 -19.00 27.72 -1.09
N ALA A 33 -18.60 29.01 -1.01
CA ALA A 33 -19.30 30.22 -1.58
C ALA A 33 -18.63 31.63 -1.37
N THR A 34 -18.07 32.21 -2.45
CA THR A 34 -17.89 33.65 -2.84
C THR A 34 -17.96 34.85 -1.85
N SER A 35 -16.99 35.78 -1.98
CA SER A 35 -17.19 37.25 -1.83
C SER A 35 -16.10 38.06 -2.61
N PRO A 36 -16.39 39.24 -3.22
CA PRO A 36 -15.45 39.93 -4.12
C PRO A 36 -14.72 41.15 -3.53
N SER A 37 -13.45 41.35 -3.90
CA SER A 37 -12.76 42.66 -3.82
C SER A 37 -11.82 42.90 -5.02
N SER A 38 -11.50 44.16 -5.33
CA SER A 38 -10.91 44.54 -6.62
C SER A 38 -9.41 44.85 -6.55
N GLY A 39 -8.57 43.90 -6.97
CA GLY A 39 -7.15 44.11 -7.29
C GLY A 39 -6.83 43.72 -8.74
N LYS A 40 -5.89 44.41 -9.40
CA LYS A 40 -5.42 44.02 -10.74
C LYS A 40 -4.40 42.88 -10.65
N VAL A 41 -4.90 41.67 -10.37
CA VAL A 41 -4.12 40.43 -10.45
C VAL A 41 -3.56 40.29 -11.88
N LYS A 42 -2.24 40.12 -12.00
CA LYS A 42 -1.65 39.59 -13.25
C LYS A 42 -2.21 38.18 -13.42
N LYS A 43 -2.96 37.91 -14.50
CA LYS A 43 -3.28 36.51 -14.84
C LYS A 43 -1.97 35.79 -15.15
N GLY A 44 -1.52 34.93 -14.24
CA GLY A 44 -0.56 33.88 -14.55
C GLY A 44 -1.17 32.84 -15.51
N PRO A 45 -0.38 31.84 -15.95
CA PRO A 45 -0.96 30.64 -16.53
C PRO A 45 -1.98 30.02 -15.56
N PRO A 46 -3.05 29.37 -16.04
CA PRO A 46 -3.96 28.62 -15.18
C PRO A 46 -3.19 27.47 -14.49
N PRO A 47 -3.56 27.06 -13.27
CA PRO A 47 -2.88 25.97 -12.59
C PRO A 47 -2.98 24.67 -13.40
N ARG A 48 -1.85 23.96 -13.55
CA ARG A 48 -1.73 22.74 -14.38
C ARG A 48 -2.61 21.59 -13.88
N LEU A 49 -2.80 21.53 -12.57
CA LEU A 49 -3.81 20.73 -11.90
C LEU A 49 -5.00 21.64 -11.59
N ARG A 50 -6.20 21.23 -12.00
CA ARG A 50 -7.43 21.90 -11.60
C ARG A 50 -7.95 21.24 -10.34
N THR A 51 -7.92 21.97 -9.24
CA THR A 51 -8.82 21.80 -8.09
C THR A 51 -10.24 21.62 -8.66
N VAL A 52 -10.79 20.41 -8.58
CA VAL A 52 -12.21 20.16 -8.88
C VAL A 52 -13.00 20.28 -7.60
N LYS A 53 -14.27 20.65 -7.78
CA LYS A 53 -15.23 20.69 -6.70
C LYS A 53 -16.11 19.43 -6.72
N LEU A 54 -16.31 18.82 -5.55
CA LEU A 54 -16.89 17.49 -5.31
C LEU A 54 -17.87 17.49 -4.15
N ASP A 55 -19.11 17.14 -4.49
CA ASP A 55 -20.23 17.02 -3.58
C ASP A 55 -19.90 16.23 -2.30
N GLU A 56 -20.32 16.77 -1.15
CA GLU A 56 -20.08 16.20 0.18
C GLU A 56 -20.74 14.81 0.32
N ILE A 57 -19.94 13.81 0.74
CA ILE A 57 -20.45 12.52 1.19
C ILE A 57 -20.86 12.65 2.67
N GLY A 58 -19.97 13.13 3.55
CA GLY A 58 -20.19 13.24 5.00
C GLY A 58 -20.50 11.91 5.70
N ASP A 59 -21.02 11.95 6.94
CA ASP A 59 -21.45 10.78 7.71
C ASP A 59 -22.48 9.91 6.95
N ARG A 60 -22.26 8.59 6.93
CA ARG A 60 -23.14 7.62 6.29
C ARG A 60 -23.50 6.46 7.23
N PRO A 61 -24.68 5.85 7.07
CA PRO A 61 -25.15 4.79 7.99
C PRO A 61 -24.21 3.58 8.11
N GLY A 62 -23.39 3.31 7.10
CA GLY A 62 -22.42 2.22 7.10
C GLY A 62 -21.12 2.47 7.89
N TYR A 63 -20.92 3.65 8.48
CA TYR A 63 -19.72 3.97 9.27
C TYR A 63 -19.91 3.54 10.73
N LEU A 64 -19.29 2.44 11.15
CA LEU A 64 -19.40 1.88 12.51
C LEU A 64 -18.23 2.28 13.42
N ALA A 65 -18.50 2.54 14.69
CA ALA A 65 -17.45 2.85 15.67
C ALA A 65 -16.39 1.73 15.79
N ASP A 66 -15.15 2.13 16.08
CA ASP A 66 -13.94 1.27 16.18
C ASP A 66 -13.46 0.62 14.86
N GLY A 67 -14.02 0.97 13.69
CA GLY A 67 -13.49 0.53 12.40
C GLY A 67 -12.10 1.10 12.05
N MET A 68 -11.24 0.30 11.41
CA MET A 68 -9.95 0.78 10.88
C MET A 68 -10.04 1.50 9.54
N ILE A 69 -11.03 1.14 8.71
CA ILE A 69 -11.27 1.73 7.40
C ILE A 69 -12.75 2.06 7.27
N PHE A 70 -13.04 3.26 6.75
CA PHE A 70 -14.35 3.74 6.36
C PHE A 70 -14.31 4.02 4.88
N ALA A 71 -15.30 3.59 4.10
CA ALA A 71 -15.34 3.92 2.69
C ALA A 71 -16.76 4.18 2.20
N ALA A 72 -16.86 5.00 1.16
CA ALA A 72 -18.09 5.30 0.44
C ALA A 72 -17.83 5.31 -1.07
N VAL A 73 -18.82 4.91 -1.86
CA VAL A 73 -18.72 4.97 -3.33
C VAL A 73 -20.10 5.11 -3.96
N GLU A 74 -20.21 6.01 -4.95
CA GLU A 74 -21.38 6.11 -5.81
C GLU A 74 -21.44 4.89 -6.74
N ALA A 75 -22.53 4.13 -6.65
CA ALA A 75 -22.65 2.84 -7.31
C ALA A 75 -22.58 2.93 -8.84
N GLY A 76 -23.09 4.01 -9.44
CA GLY A 76 -23.01 4.32 -10.87
C GLY A 76 -21.57 4.51 -11.34
N VAL A 77 -20.84 5.40 -10.66
CA VAL A 77 -19.43 5.70 -11.00
C VAL A 77 -18.54 4.49 -10.75
N ALA A 78 -18.78 3.71 -9.70
CA ALA A 78 -18.12 2.42 -9.52
C ALA A 78 -18.33 1.52 -10.74
N GLN A 79 -19.57 1.26 -11.13
CA GLN A 79 -19.90 0.38 -12.27
C GLN A 79 -19.21 0.83 -13.56
N ASP A 80 -19.24 2.13 -13.87
CA ASP A 80 -18.62 2.65 -15.10
C ASP A 80 -17.09 2.73 -15.02
N PHE A 81 -16.49 2.87 -13.83
CA PHE A 81 -15.04 2.71 -13.63
C PHE A 81 -14.60 1.26 -13.89
N LEU A 82 -15.36 0.25 -13.40
CA LEU A 82 -15.04 -1.17 -13.62
C LEU A 82 -15.01 -1.51 -15.12
N ARG A 83 -15.92 -0.91 -15.90
CA ARG A 83 -16.03 -1.07 -17.36
C ARG A 83 -14.90 -0.41 -18.15
N GLN A 84 -14.18 0.53 -17.54
CA GLN A 84 -13.11 1.31 -18.18
C GLN A 84 -11.70 0.86 -17.79
N MET A 85 -11.55 0.13 -16.69
CA MET A 85 -10.25 -0.34 -16.21
C MET A 85 -9.66 -1.40 -17.15
N PRO A 86 -8.40 -1.27 -17.61
CA PRO A 86 -7.71 -2.35 -18.30
C PRO A 86 -7.38 -3.45 -17.29
N LEU A 87 -8.07 -4.59 -17.36
CA LEU A 87 -7.85 -5.68 -16.42
C LEU A 87 -6.78 -6.67 -16.94
N PRO A 88 -5.84 -7.11 -16.09
CA PRO A 88 -4.94 -8.20 -16.42
C PRO A 88 -5.69 -9.47 -16.84
N GLY A 89 -5.02 -10.32 -17.65
CA GLY A 89 -5.61 -11.57 -18.13
C GLY A 89 -6.05 -12.53 -17.03
N TYR A 90 -5.38 -12.53 -15.87
CA TYR A 90 -5.79 -13.32 -14.70
C TYR A 90 -7.07 -12.76 -14.06
N MET A 91 -7.16 -11.45 -13.79
CA MET A 91 -8.40 -10.83 -13.28
C MET A 91 -9.57 -11.04 -14.22
N THR A 92 -9.34 -10.97 -15.54
CA THR A 92 -10.36 -11.23 -16.56
C THR A 92 -10.86 -12.68 -16.53
N ARG A 93 -9.96 -13.65 -16.35
CA ARG A 93 -10.32 -15.07 -16.16
C ARG A 93 -11.10 -15.29 -14.87
N ASP A 94 -10.66 -14.68 -13.77
CA ASP A 94 -11.24 -14.88 -12.45
C ASP A 94 -12.62 -14.19 -12.36
N LEU A 95 -12.83 -13.09 -13.08
CA LEU A 95 -14.15 -12.51 -13.37
C LEU A 95 -15.03 -13.41 -14.25
N ALA A 96 -14.46 -14.10 -15.24
CA ALA A 96 -15.20 -15.08 -16.03
C ALA A 96 -15.55 -16.35 -15.24
N GLU A 97 -14.84 -16.64 -14.14
CA GLU A 97 -15.26 -17.62 -13.13
C GLU A 97 -16.38 -17.08 -12.24
N ALA A 98 -16.21 -15.88 -11.68
CA ALA A 98 -17.26 -15.20 -10.91
C ALA A 98 -18.57 -15.08 -11.72
N ARG A 99 -18.51 -14.77 -13.02
CA ARG A 99 -19.67 -14.75 -13.93
C ARG A 99 -20.43 -16.07 -13.95
N ARG A 100 -19.71 -17.21 -13.99
CA ARG A 100 -20.30 -18.56 -13.99
C ARG A 100 -20.95 -18.91 -12.65
N GLU A 101 -20.43 -18.38 -11.53
CA GLU A 101 -20.98 -18.63 -10.19
C GLU A 101 -22.10 -17.65 -9.79
N LEU A 102 -22.04 -16.39 -10.23
CA LEU A 102 -23.02 -15.33 -9.95
C LEU A 102 -24.23 -15.37 -10.88
N GLY A 103 -24.07 -15.83 -12.12
CA GLY A 103 -25.11 -15.87 -13.14
C GLY A 103 -25.37 -14.53 -13.86
N PHE A 104 -24.38 -13.63 -13.85
CA PHE A 104 -24.31 -12.36 -14.59
C PHE A 104 -22.86 -11.88 -14.68
N ASP A 105 -22.57 -10.98 -15.60
CA ASP A 105 -21.23 -10.46 -15.89
C ASP A 105 -21.06 -9.05 -15.32
N LEU A 106 -20.10 -8.88 -14.40
CA LEU A 106 -19.83 -7.61 -13.72
C LEU A 106 -19.31 -6.49 -14.64
N LEU A 107 -18.79 -6.83 -15.82
CA LEU A 107 -18.24 -5.88 -16.80
C LEU A 107 -19.23 -5.52 -17.91
N SER A 108 -20.29 -6.31 -18.14
CA SER A 108 -21.21 -6.11 -19.27
C SER A 108 -22.69 -6.04 -18.95
N ASP A 109 -23.16 -6.63 -17.84
CA ASP A 109 -24.56 -6.47 -17.40
C ASP A 109 -24.75 -5.17 -16.59
N ASP A 110 -25.99 -4.65 -16.50
CA ASP A 110 -26.31 -3.59 -15.54
C ASP A 110 -26.66 -4.20 -14.16
N VAL A 111 -25.60 -4.41 -13.39
CA VAL A 111 -25.63 -4.89 -12.00
C VAL A 111 -26.53 -4.03 -11.09
N LEU A 112 -26.63 -2.73 -11.36
CA LEU A 112 -27.40 -1.78 -10.54
C LEU A 112 -28.89 -1.94 -10.80
N GLU A 113 -29.30 -1.98 -12.08
CA GLU A 113 -30.69 -2.28 -12.46
C GLU A 113 -31.13 -3.65 -11.92
N ARG A 114 -30.26 -4.66 -12.05
CA ARG A 114 -30.52 -6.03 -11.56
C ARG A 114 -30.87 -6.05 -10.07
N PHE A 115 -30.17 -5.27 -9.24
CA PHE A 115 -30.40 -5.20 -7.79
C PHE A 115 -31.23 -4.00 -7.31
N ALA A 116 -31.82 -3.25 -8.25
CA ALA A 116 -32.55 -2.01 -7.98
C ALA A 116 -31.75 -0.99 -7.13
N ILE A 117 -30.43 -0.93 -7.33
CA ILE A 117 -29.55 0.06 -6.70
C ILE A 117 -29.61 1.33 -7.59
N PRO A 118 -30.03 2.49 -7.07
CA PRO A 118 -29.96 3.76 -7.82
C PRO A 118 -28.52 4.06 -8.27
N LYS A 119 -28.33 4.79 -9.37
CA LYS A 119 -26.96 5.07 -9.87
C LYS A 119 -26.23 6.07 -8.96
N ASP A 120 -26.98 7.05 -8.46
CA ASP A 120 -26.65 8.02 -7.42
C ASP A 120 -26.60 7.41 -5.98
N ALA A 121 -26.74 6.09 -5.83
CA ALA A 121 -26.68 5.46 -4.51
C ALA A 121 -25.23 5.39 -4.01
N VAL A 122 -24.94 6.15 -2.95
CA VAL A 122 -23.70 5.98 -2.18
C VAL A 122 -23.80 4.73 -1.31
N ILE A 123 -23.02 3.71 -1.67
CA ILE A 123 -22.76 2.54 -0.84
C ILE A 123 -21.72 2.94 0.21
N SER A 124 -22.00 2.73 1.50
CA SER A 124 -21.08 3.07 2.61
C SER A 124 -20.71 1.82 3.40
N MET A 125 -19.47 1.75 3.89
CA MET A 125 -18.93 0.57 4.55
C MET A 125 -17.90 0.90 5.63
N THR A 126 -17.79 0.00 6.61
CA THR A 126 -16.67 -0.06 7.56
C THR A 126 -15.98 -1.40 7.41
N LEU A 127 -14.66 -1.38 7.24
CA LEU A 127 -13.83 -2.56 7.04
C LEU A 127 -12.84 -2.68 8.20
N GLY A 128 -12.69 -3.89 8.72
CA GLY A 128 -11.83 -4.18 9.87
C GLY A 128 -12.28 -3.44 11.12
N ARG A 129 -13.47 -3.74 11.65
CA ARG A 129 -13.84 -3.39 13.02
C ARG A 129 -13.52 -4.57 13.95
N PRO A 130 -12.76 -4.40 15.05
CA PRO A 130 -12.55 -5.45 16.03
C PRO A 130 -13.80 -5.64 16.89
N VAL A 131 -14.07 -6.91 17.23
CA VAL A 131 -15.19 -7.35 18.08
C VAL A 131 -14.61 -8.16 19.24
N GLY A 132 -15.14 -7.97 20.45
CA GLY A 132 -14.69 -8.69 21.63
C GLY A 132 -13.48 -8.05 22.33
N LEU A 133 -13.28 -6.72 22.20
CA LEU A 133 -12.11 -6.01 22.75
C LEU A 133 -11.88 -6.25 24.25
N GLN A 134 -12.95 -6.44 25.04
CA GLN A 134 -12.89 -6.82 26.46
C GLN A 134 -12.12 -8.13 26.75
N HIS A 135 -11.92 -8.98 25.74
CA HIS A 135 -11.19 -10.24 25.86
C HIS A 135 -9.70 -10.12 25.51
N LEU A 136 -9.27 -9.02 24.87
CA LEU A 136 -7.90 -8.81 24.38
C LEU A 136 -6.84 -8.96 25.48
N GLU A 137 -6.85 -8.09 26.50
CA GLU A 137 -5.86 -8.15 27.58
C GLU A 137 -5.95 -9.44 28.42
N PRO A 138 -7.14 -9.99 28.77
CA PRO A 138 -7.24 -11.31 29.37
C PRO A 138 -6.56 -12.43 28.55
N VAL A 139 -6.69 -12.42 27.21
CA VAL A 139 -6.03 -13.40 26.33
C VAL A 139 -4.53 -13.15 26.26
N ARG A 140 -4.08 -11.90 26.00
CA ARG A 140 -2.64 -11.52 26.02
C ARG A 140 -1.96 -11.91 27.33
N THR A 141 -2.65 -11.70 28.46
CA THR A 141 -2.14 -12.06 29.79
C THR A 141 -1.94 -13.56 29.94
N ALA A 142 -2.92 -14.37 29.53
CA ALA A 142 -2.83 -15.83 29.61
C ALA A 142 -1.71 -16.40 28.71
N ILE A 143 -1.60 -15.94 27.47
CA ILE A 143 -0.58 -16.44 26.53
C ILE A 143 0.84 -15.91 26.80
N ARG A 144 0.97 -14.88 27.64
CA ARG A 144 2.27 -14.48 28.23
C ARG A 144 2.73 -15.44 29.35
N GLY A 145 1.91 -16.42 29.74
CA GLY A 145 2.25 -17.50 30.68
C GLY A 145 3.34 -18.46 30.19
N ASP A 146 3.61 -19.51 30.97
CA ASP A 146 4.76 -20.38 30.70
C ASP A 146 4.57 -21.36 29.51
N ASP A 147 5.70 -21.91 29.05
CA ASP A 147 5.77 -22.88 27.95
C ASP A 147 4.94 -24.16 28.21
N HIS A 148 4.71 -24.53 29.47
CA HIS A 148 3.89 -25.69 29.81
C HIS A 148 2.41 -25.41 29.57
N PHE A 149 1.94 -24.22 29.95
CA PHE A 149 0.60 -23.75 29.60
C PHE A 149 0.43 -23.65 28.07
N LEU A 150 1.37 -23.04 27.35
CA LEU A 150 1.28 -22.91 25.89
C LEU A 150 1.28 -24.27 25.16
N ARG A 151 2.09 -25.24 25.59
CA ARG A 151 2.03 -26.62 25.08
C ARG A 151 0.73 -27.33 25.43
N THR A 152 0.13 -27.00 26.57
CA THR A 152 -1.18 -27.52 26.98
C THR A 152 -2.29 -26.93 26.10
N VAL A 153 -2.24 -25.65 25.77
CA VAL A 153 -3.15 -25.01 24.78
C VAL A 153 -3.01 -25.66 23.41
N ALA A 154 -1.79 -25.78 22.89
CA ALA A 154 -1.49 -26.44 21.61
C ALA A 154 -2.09 -27.86 21.54
N ARG A 155 -1.86 -28.66 22.59
CA ARG A 155 -2.42 -30.01 22.71
C ARG A 155 -3.95 -30.03 22.71
N VAL A 156 -4.61 -29.16 23.47
CA VAL A 156 -6.08 -29.12 23.53
C VAL A 156 -6.69 -28.75 22.18
N ILE A 157 -6.08 -27.82 21.44
CA ILE A 157 -6.50 -27.49 20.08
C ILE A 157 -6.32 -28.72 19.17
N SER A 158 -5.17 -29.38 19.22
CA SER A 158 -4.88 -30.60 18.45
C SER A 158 -5.85 -31.76 18.78
N GLU A 159 -6.24 -31.93 20.04
CA GLU A 159 -7.28 -32.89 20.46
C GLU A 159 -8.68 -32.53 19.92
N GLN A 160 -9.01 -31.24 19.79
CA GLN A 160 -10.28 -30.78 19.21
C GLN A 160 -10.32 -30.96 17.68
N GLU A 161 -9.23 -30.66 16.96
CA GLU A 161 -9.17 -30.80 15.49
C GLU A 161 -8.94 -32.26 15.06
N GLY A 162 -8.06 -33.01 15.73
CA GLY A 162 -7.64 -34.36 15.36
C GLY A 162 -8.76 -35.42 15.40
N ASN A 163 -9.72 -35.27 16.31
CA ASN A 163 -10.95 -36.08 16.33
C ASN A 163 -11.71 -36.04 14.98
N ARG A 164 -11.58 -34.96 14.21
CA ARG A 164 -12.23 -34.80 12.91
C ARG A 164 -11.52 -35.57 11.80
N PHE A 165 -10.20 -35.66 11.82
CA PHE A 165 -9.46 -36.53 10.89
C PHE A 165 -9.79 -38.00 11.10
N GLU A 166 -9.88 -38.46 12.35
CA GLU A 166 -10.40 -39.81 12.63
C GLU A 166 -11.84 -39.99 12.13
N THR A 167 -12.69 -38.97 12.26
CA THR A 167 -14.09 -39.06 11.80
C THR A 167 -14.19 -39.20 10.28
N TYR A 168 -13.46 -38.38 9.51
CA TYR A 168 -13.41 -38.50 8.03
C TYR A 168 -12.79 -39.82 7.54
N LEU A 169 -11.94 -40.47 8.34
CA LEU A 169 -11.37 -41.79 8.05
C LEU A 169 -12.27 -42.95 8.53
N LYS A 170 -13.29 -42.68 9.35
CA LYS A 170 -14.23 -43.66 9.92
C LYS A 170 -15.62 -43.63 9.28
N GLU A 171 -16.02 -42.52 8.64
CA GLU A 171 -17.13 -42.57 7.69
C GLU A 171 -16.72 -43.46 6.50
N PRO A 172 -17.45 -44.56 6.22
CA PRO A 172 -17.20 -45.33 5.03
C PRO A 172 -17.51 -44.45 3.82
N LEU A 173 -16.53 -44.32 2.91
CA LEU A 173 -16.76 -43.68 1.61
C LEU A 173 -18.07 -44.23 1.02
N PRO A 174 -18.98 -43.36 0.52
CA PRO A 174 -20.20 -43.84 -0.12
C PRO A 174 -19.78 -44.82 -1.22
N PRO A 175 -20.41 -46.01 -1.30
CA PRO A 175 -19.93 -47.06 -2.19
C PRO A 175 -19.84 -46.50 -3.60
N GLU A 176 -18.66 -46.62 -4.22
CA GLU A 176 -18.41 -46.09 -5.55
C GLU A 176 -19.57 -46.50 -6.46
N PRO A 177 -20.24 -45.55 -7.15
CA PRO A 177 -21.32 -45.91 -8.04
C PRO A 177 -20.77 -46.94 -9.03
N PRO A 178 -21.45 -48.09 -9.21
CA PRO A 178 -20.89 -49.21 -9.94
C PRO A 178 -20.45 -48.70 -11.32
N VAL A 179 -19.15 -48.81 -11.62
CA VAL A 179 -18.55 -48.18 -12.79
C VAL A 179 -19.35 -48.59 -14.02
N GLU A 180 -20.18 -47.67 -14.52
CA GLU A 180 -20.83 -47.85 -15.80
C GLU A 180 -19.70 -47.94 -16.81
N TRP A 181 -19.59 -49.11 -17.44
CA TRP A 181 -18.70 -49.33 -18.54
C TRP A 181 -19.23 -48.48 -19.70
N VAL A 182 -18.80 -47.23 -19.74
CA VAL A 182 -18.97 -46.32 -20.87
C VAL A 182 -18.54 -47.12 -22.09
N GLU A 183 -19.49 -47.40 -22.98
CA GLU A 183 -19.20 -48.19 -24.17
C GLU A 183 -18.02 -47.54 -24.91
N PRO A 184 -17.00 -48.32 -25.31
CA PRO A 184 -15.82 -47.75 -25.93
C PRO A 184 -16.25 -46.92 -27.12
N LEU A 185 -15.92 -45.62 -27.08
CA LEU A 185 -16.35 -44.65 -28.09
C LEU A 185 -16.12 -45.22 -29.48
N PRO A 186 -17.12 -45.16 -30.39
CA PRO A 186 -16.96 -45.70 -31.73
C PRO A 186 -15.73 -45.07 -32.37
N PRO A 187 -14.89 -45.87 -33.07
CA PRO A 187 -13.60 -45.41 -33.55
C PRO A 187 -13.79 -44.14 -34.39
N GLU A 188 -13.02 -43.10 -34.05
CA GLU A 188 -13.17 -41.79 -34.65
C GLU A 188 -13.11 -41.90 -36.17
N LEU A 189 -14.09 -41.29 -36.85
CA LEU A 189 -14.11 -41.24 -38.30
C LEU A 189 -12.83 -40.54 -38.78
N PRO A 190 -12.18 -41.03 -39.85
CA PRO A 190 -10.93 -40.44 -40.33
C PRO A 190 -11.18 -38.96 -40.65
N VAL A 191 -10.43 -38.09 -39.95
CA VAL A 191 -10.50 -36.64 -40.15
C VAL A 191 -10.09 -36.34 -41.59
N GLU A 192 -10.98 -35.74 -42.38
CA GLU A 192 -10.61 -35.21 -43.69
C GLU A 192 -9.63 -34.06 -43.49
N GLU A 193 -8.37 -34.28 -43.90
CA GLU A 193 -7.34 -33.24 -43.91
C GLU A 193 -7.75 -32.14 -44.91
N LEU A 194 -8.27 -31.03 -44.38
CA LEU A 194 -8.55 -29.85 -45.19
C LEU A 194 -7.24 -29.33 -45.80
N PRO A 195 -7.20 -29.01 -47.11
CA PRO A 195 -5.97 -28.60 -47.78
C PRO A 195 -5.49 -27.23 -47.25
N VAL A 196 -4.35 -27.24 -46.58
CA VAL A 196 -3.69 -26.03 -46.06
C VAL A 196 -2.89 -25.35 -47.18
N GLU A 197 -3.58 -24.62 -48.04
CA GLU A 197 -2.96 -23.61 -48.92
C GLU A 197 -3.17 -22.19 -48.37
N GLU A 198 -2.14 -21.35 -48.55
CA GLU A 198 -2.12 -19.90 -48.31
C GLU A 198 -2.54 -19.37 -46.92
N LEU A 199 -1.72 -19.67 -45.90
CA LEU A 199 -1.53 -18.76 -44.75
C LEU A 199 -0.03 -18.46 -44.53
N GLY A 200 0.27 -17.24 -44.09
CA GLY A 200 1.59 -16.62 -44.24
C GLY A 200 2.73 -17.30 -43.46
N LYS A 201 3.92 -17.33 -44.07
CA LYS A 201 5.15 -17.85 -43.45
C LYS A 201 5.45 -17.11 -42.13
N PRO A 202 5.55 -17.80 -40.98
CA PRO A 202 6.15 -17.21 -39.78
C PRO A 202 7.64 -16.93 -40.03
N MET A 203 8.16 -15.83 -39.50
CA MET A 203 9.60 -15.57 -39.51
C MET A 203 10.28 -16.48 -38.50
N ALA A 204 11.10 -17.41 -38.98
CA ALA A 204 11.92 -18.27 -38.14
C ALA A 204 13.08 -17.47 -37.53
N PHE A 205 12.94 -17.10 -36.26
CA PHE A 205 14.08 -16.70 -35.43
C PHE A 205 14.82 -17.95 -34.97
N SER A 206 16.00 -18.20 -35.53
CA SER A 206 16.94 -19.17 -34.94
C SER A 206 17.38 -18.64 -33.57
N PRO A 207 17.31 -19.45 -32.49
CA PRO A 207 17.95 -19.08 -31.23
C PRO A 207 19.48 -19.03 -31.44
N PRO A 208 20.20 -18.10 -30.78
CA PRO A 208 21.65 -18.08 -30.84
C PRO A 208 22.22 -19.33 -30.16
N GLU A 209 23.26 -19.90 -30.77
CA GLU A 209 23.98 -21.06 -30.27
C GLU A 209 24.78 -20.68 -29.02
N VAL A 210 24.37 -21.18 -27.85
CA VAL A 210 25.03 -20.90 -26.57
C VAL A 210 26.15 -21.89 -26.35
N GLU A 211 27.38 -21.43 -26.53
CA GLU A 211 28.59 -22.22 -26.25
C GLU A 211 28.73 -22.39 -24.72
N ILE A 212 28.51 -23.61 -24.23
CA ILE A 212 28.60 -23.92 -22.79
C ILE A 212 30.07 -24.08 -22.42
N ILE A 213 30.63 -23.06 -21.78
CA ILE A 213 31.98 -23.10 -21.20
C ILE A 213 31.91 -23.83 -19.86
N GLU A 214 32.55 -25.00 -19.75
CA GLU A 214 32.76 -25.68 -18.47
C GLU A 214 33.74 -24.86 -17.61
N PRO A 215 33.42 -24.57 -16.32
CA PRO A 215 34.33 -23.86 -15.44
C PRO A 215 35.44 -24.80 -14.92
N GLU A 216 36.70 -24.51 -15.27
CA GLU A 216 37.86 -25.16 -14.65
C GLU A 216 37.90 -24.87 -13.14
N ILE A 217 38.03 -25.91 -12.33
CA ILE A 217 38.18 -25.81 -10.86
C ILE A 217 39.69 -25.84 -10.54
N PRO A 218 40.26 -24.80 -9.89
CA PRO A 218 41.69 -24.81 -9.53
C PRO A 218 42.05 -25.88 -8.48
N GLU A 219 43.20 -26.53 -8.67
CA GLU A 219 43.76 -27.52 -7.74
C GLU A 219 44.57 -26.92 -6.56
N GLU A 220 44.91 -27.80 -5.62
CA GLU A 220 45.91 -27.68 -4.54
C GLU A 220 45.68 -26.67 -3.38
N ILE A 221 45.29 -27.22 -2.22
CA ILE A 221 45.88 -26.85 -0.92
C ILE A 221 46.33 -28.14 -0.19
N PRO A 222 47.64 -28.34 0.09
CA PRO A 222 48.12 -29.52 0.78
C PRO A 222 48.13 -29.37 2.31
N GLY A 223 47.42 -30.24 3.04
CA GLY A 223 47.44 -30.26 4.51
C GLY A 223 46.66 -31.43 5.12
N GLY A 224 47.32 -32.56 5.36
CA GLY A 224 46.69 -33.78 5.88
C GLY A 224 46.88 -34.02 7.38
N VAL A 225 45.93 -34.73 8.00
CA VAL A 225 46.07 -35.38 9.31
C VAL A 225 45.48 -36.81 9.21
N PRO A 226 46.20 -37.88 9.62
CA PRO A 226 45.75 -39.25 9.41
C PRO A 226 44.86 -39.78 10.55
N GLY A 227 43.77 -40.45 10.20
CA GLY A 227 42.88 -41.15 11.14
C GLY A 227 41.93 -42.10 10.41
N GLY A 228 42.35 -43.35 10.20
CA GLY A 228 41.60 -44.33 9.43
C GLY A 228 40.73 -45.26 10.27
N VAL A 229 39.55 -45.62 9.75
CA VAL A 229 38.77 -46.79 10.18
C VAL A 229 38.29 -47.54 8.93
N PRO A 230 38.59 -48.84 8.76
CA PRO A 230 38.13 -49.62 7.63
C PRO A 230 36.78 -50.31 7.90
N GLY A 231 35.87 -50.26 6.93
CA GLY A 231 34.60 -51.00 6.96
C GLY A 231 33.77 -50.73 5.71
N GLY A 232 33.54 -51.76 4.89
CA GLY A 232 32.71 -51.64 3.69
C GLY A 232 31.22 -51.76 4.00
N VAL A 233 30.38 -51.34 3.04
CA VAL A 233 28.93 -51.53 3.06
C VAL A 233 28.56 -52.64 2.05
N PRO A 234 28.33 -53.89 2.49
CA PRO A 234 27.58 -54.86 1.69
C PRO A 234 26.08 -54.62 1.86
N GLY A 235 25.34 -54.58 0.76
CA GLY A 235 23.89 -54.43 0.80
C GLY A 235 23.21 -55.61 1.52
N GLY A 236 22.30 -55.32 2.45
CA GLY A 236 21.58 -56.32 3.22
C GLY A 236 20.16 -55.88 3.54
N VAL A 237 19.18 -56.39 2.78
CA VAL A 237 17.77 -56.25 3.13
C VAL A 237 17.47 -57.15 4.32
N VAL A 238 17.33 -56.57 5.51
CA VAL A 238 16.96 -57.28 6.74
C VAL A 238 15.73 -56.62 7.33
N GLY A 239 14.61 -57.34 7.32
CA GLY A 239 13.38 -56.92 7.97
C GLY A 239 13.55 -56.93 9.49
N GLY A 240 13.86 -55.77 10.07
CA GLY A 240 13.93 -55.57 11.51
C GLY A 240 12.99 -54.44 11.93
N VAL A 241 11.83 -54.79 12.48
CA VAL A 241 11.03 -53.83 13.26
C VAL A 241 11.77 -53.62 14.59
N LEU A 242 12.79 -52.77 14.55
CA LEU A 242 13.41 -52.23 15.75
C LEU A 242 12.32 -51.45 16.48
N GLY A 243 11.85 -51.99 17.60
CA GLY A 243 10.89 -51.30 18.44
C GLY A 243 11.51 -50.00 18.91
N MET A 244 11.08 -48.87 18.33
CA MET A 244 11.35 -47.57 18.91
C MET A 244 10.86 -47.60 20.37
N PRO A 245 11.61 -47.03 21.32
CA PRO A 245 11.17 -47.00 22.71
C PRO A 245 9.76 -46.43 22.76
N TYR A 246 8.84 -47.16 23.40
CA TYR A 246 7.44 -46.76 23.49
C TYR A 246 7.38 -45.47 24.32
N ASP A 247 7.33 -44.34 23.63
CA ASP A 247 7.24 -43.03 24.25
C ASP A 247 5.94 -42.99 25.07
N PRO A 248 6.01 -42.84 26.41
CA PRO A 248 4.82 -42.88 27.24
C PRO A 248 3.99 -41.61 26.95
N GLY A 249 3.02 -41.77 26.04
CA GLY A 249 2.23 -40.69 25.47
C GLY A 249 1.75 -39.66 26.51
N PRO A 250 1.74 -38.37 26.14
CA PRO A 250 1.84 -37.26 27.08
C PRO A 250 0.75 -37.33 28.17
N ALA A 251 1.19 -37.24 29.42
CA ALA A 251 0.37 -37.48 30.62
C ALA A 251 -0.99 -36.77 30.54
N PRO A 252 -2.09 -37.41 30.97
CA PRO A 252 -3.43 -36.84 30.81
C PRO A 252 -3.56 -35.51 31.55
N LEU A 253 -4.10 -34.50 30.86
CA LEU A 253 -4.32 -33.17 31.42
C LEU A 253 -5.26 -33.24 32.64
N SER A 254 -4.96 -32.46 33.68
CA SER A 254 -5.86 -32.36 34.83
C SER A 254 -7.16 -31.60 34.46
N PRO A 255 -8.26 -31.82 35.20
CA PRO A 255 -9.49 -31.05 35.00
C PRO A 255 -9.33 -29.54 35.22
N ALA A 256 -8.29 -29.10 35.93
CA ALA A 256 -8.01 -27.69 36.17
C ALA A 256 -7.34 -27.05 34.95
N GLU A 257 -6.25 -27.63 34.45
CA GLU A 257 -5.54 -27.17 33.26
C GLU A 257 -6.46 -27.17 32.04
N ARG A 258 -7.27 -28.22 31.87
CA ARG A 258 -8.23 -28.28 30.75
C ARG A 258 -9.27 -27.16 30.84
N LYS A 259 -9.80 -26.87 32.02
CA LYS A 259 -10.74 -25.76 32.24
C LYS A 259 -10.11 -24.40 31.95
N GLU A 260 -8.86 -24.18 32.34
CA GLU A 260 -8.15 -22.92 32.09
C GLU A 260 -7.90 -22.70 30.58
N VAL A 261 -7.55 -23.75 29.85
CA VAL A 261 -7.45 -23.68 28.38
C VAL A 261 -8.81 -23.51 27.71
N ASP A 262 -9.84 -24.25 28.12
CA ASP A 262 -11.17 -24.10 27.53
C ASP A 262 -11.74 -22.68 27.79
N GLU A 263 -11.48 -22.06 28.95
CA GLU A 263 -11.76 -20.64 29.22
C GLU A 263 -10.95 -19.66 28.36
N LEU A 264 -9.69 -19.95 28.05
CA LEU A 264 -8.88 -19.14 27.13
C LEU A 264 -9.45 -19.22 25.71
N LEU A 265 -9.78 -20.42 25.24
CA LEU A 265 -10.33 -20.65 23.92
C LEU A 265 -11.71 -20.00 23.76
N GLU A 266 -12.56 -20.04 24.78
CA GLU A 266 -13.86 -19.33 24.79
C GLU A 266 -13.69 -17.82 24.60
N ARG A 267 -12.71 -17.20 25.28
CA ARG A 267 -12.39 -15.76 25.11
C ARG A 267 -11.87 -15.44 23.70
N VAL A 268 -11.11 -16.34 23.09
CA VAL A 268 -10.63 -16.21 21.69
C VAL A 268 -11.77 -16.41 20.69
N ASP A 269 -12.76 -17.24 21.00
CA ASP A 269 -13.97 -17.42 20.19
C ASP A 269 -14.96 -16.24 20.29
N ALA A 270 -14.88 -15.43 21.35
CA ALA A 270 -15.55 -14.14 21.45
C ALA A 270 -14.84 -13.01 20.69
N MET A 271 -13.60 -13.21 20.24
CA MET A 271 -12.85 -12.24 19.44
C MET A 271 -13.06 -12.46 17.95
N ALA A 272 -13.48 -11.43 17.22
CA ALA A 272 -13.74 -11.49 15.78
C ALA A 272 -13.42 -10.17 15.07
N MET A 273 -13.41 -10.20 13.74
CA MET A 273 -13.34 -9.01 12.88
C MET A 273 -14.66 -8.85 12.11
N GLN A 274 -15.22 -7.64 12.11
CA GLN A 274 -16.43 -7.29 11.38
C GLN A 274 -16.08 -6.45 10.14
N LEU A 275 -16.63 -6.82 8.99
CA LEU A 275 -16.86 -5.93 7.86
C LEU A 275 -18.35 -5.59 7.82
N HIS A 276 -18.71 -4.36 7.46
CA HIS A 276 -20.08 -3.88 7.41
C HIS A 276 -20.33 -3.08 6.14
N PHE A 277 -21.45 -3.33 5.46
CA PHE A 277 -21.85 -2.66 4.23
C PHE A 277 -23.31 -2.22 4.32
N HIS A 278 -23.58 -0.97 3.99
CA HIS A 278 -24.91 -0.39 3.85
C HIS A 278 -25.13 0.02 2.39
N ILE A 279 -25.99 -0.75 1.71
CA ILE A 279 -26.25 -0.66 0.25
C ILE A 279 -27.69 -0.15 0.04
N PRO A 280 -27.90 1.11 -0.42
CA PRO A 280 -29.22 1.60 -0.77
C PRO A 280 -29.81 0.85 -1.97
N SER A 281 -31.12 0.56 -1.94
CA SER A 281 -31.86 -0.10 -3.02
C SER A 281 -33.35 0.27 -2.97
N ASP A 282 -33.94 0.48 -4.14
CA ASP A 282 -35.39 0.67 -4.29
C ASP A 282 -36.20 -0.61 -4.07
N ASP A 283 -35.57 -1.78 -4.22
CA ASP A 283 -36.13 -3.08 -3.80
C ASP A 283 -35.04 -3.95 -3.15
N PRO A 284 -34.77 -3.75 -1.84
CA PRO A 284 -33.80 -4.54 -1.08
C PRO A 284 -34.02 -6.07 -1.18
N SER A 285 -35.25 -6.49 -1.49
CA SER A 285 -35.65 -7.90 -1.60
C SER A 285 -34.90 -8.59 -2.75
N LYS A 286 -34.63 -7.92 -3.88
CA LYS A 286 -33.89 -8.49 -5.02
C LYS A 286 -32.49 -8.96 -4.62
N LEU A 287 -31.75 -8.11 -3.91
CA LEU A 287 -30.38 -8.41 -3.47
C LEU A 287 -30.40 -9.46 -2.35
N ILE A 288 -31.30 -9.34 -1.38
CA ILE A 288 -31.50 -10.32 -0.31
C ILE A 288 -31.82 -11.72 -0.86
N ASP A 289 -32.72 -11.83 -1.85
CA ASP A 289 -33.13 -13.11 -2.42
C ASP A 289 -32.07 -13.70 -3.36
N GLN A 290 -31.30 -12.86 -4.08
CA GLN A 290 -30.12 -13.33 -4.81
C GLN A 290 -29.05 -13.92 -3.86
N ILE A 291 -28.84 -13.28 -2.69
CA ILE A 291 -27.90 -13.80 -1.67
C ILE A 291 -28.40 -15.13 -1.10
N LYS A 292 -29.71 -15.29 -0.85
CA LYS A 292 -30.30 -16.58 -0.42
C LYS A 292 -30.06 -17.72 -1.42
N LEU A 293 -29.90 -17.43 -2.72
CA LEU A 293 -29.59 -18.44 -3.75
C LEU A 293 -28.12 -18.86 -3.79
N TRP A 294 -27.18 -18.05 -3.25
CA TRP A 294 -25.75 -18.36 -3.24
C TRP A 294 -25.29 -19.16 -2.01
N ILE A 295 -26.14 -19.25 -0.98
CA ILE A 295 -25.85 -19.85 0.33
C ILE A 295 -26.45 -21.25 0.40
N SER A 296 -25.72 -22.23 0.95
CA SER A 296 -26.28 -23.58 1.11
C SER A 296 -27.28 -23.64 2.28
N PRO A 297 -28.31 -24.50 2.23
CA PRO A 297 -29.26 -24.66 3.33
C PRO A 297 -28.60 -25.09 4.66
N SER A 298 -27.48 -25.80 4.61
CA SER A 298 -26.67 -26.16 5.80
C SER A 298 -25.99 -24.95 6.42
N ASP A 299 -25.27 -24.14 5.62
CA ASP A 299 -24.58 -22.93 6.10
C ASP A 299 -25.57 -21.99 6.80
N ARG A 300 -26.79 -21.88 6.25
CA ARG A 300 -27.90 -21.12 6.83
C ARG A 300 -28.39 -21.73 8.14
N SER A 301 -28.64 -23.04 8.21
CA SER A 301 -29.16 -23.68 9.42
C SER A 301 -28.17 -23.61 10.60
N GLU A 302 -26.87 -23.57 10.34
CA GLU A 302 -25.84 -23.32 11.36
C GLU A 302 -25.80 -21.81 11.73
N GLY A 303 -25.89 -20.91 10.74
CA GLY A 303 -25.91 -19.46 10.97
C GLY A 303 -27.12 -18.98 11.80
N ASP A 304 -28.32 -19.46 11.49
CA ASP A 304 -29.57 -19.12 12.20
C ASP A 304 -29.51 -19.51 13.71
N ALA A 305 -28.61 -20.42 14.12
CA ALA A 305 -28.34 -20.70 15.53
C ALA A 305 -27.47 -19.62 16.20
N LEU A 306 -26.48 -19.08 15.50
CA LEU A 306 -25.59 -18.00 15.95
C LEU A 306 -26.27 -16.61 15.92
N CYS A 307 -27.22 -16.40 15.00
CA CYS A 307 -28.05 -15.18 14.96
C CYS A 307 -29.30 -15.23 15.86
N ARG A 308 -29.47 -16.26 16.71
CA ARG A 308 -30.71 -16.46 17.48
C ARG A 308 -31.02 -15.27 18.40
N GLY A 309 -32.13 -14.59 18.12
CA GLY A 309 -32.60 -13.40 18.85
C GLY A 309 -32.31 -12.06 18.14
N GLN A 310 -31.52 -12.09 17.07
CA GLN A 310 -31.25 -10.92 16.23
C GLN A 310 -32.30 -10.78 15.11
N GLN A 311 -32.51 -9.56 14.63
CA GLN A 311 -33.41 -9.30 13.49
C GLN A 311 -32.62 -9.44 12.17
N THR A 312 -32.80 -10.57 11.47
CA THR A 312 -32.03 -10.92 10.27
C THR A 312 -32.95 -11.49 9.18
N GLU A 313 -32.61 -11.22 7.92
CA GLU A 313 -33.28 -11.76 6.71
C GLU A 313 -32.57 -13.03 6.21
N VAL A 314 -31.25 -13.06 6.40
CA VAL A 314 -30.36 -14.20 6.18
C VAL A 314 -29.31 -14.21 7.28
N CYS A 315 -29.00 -15.37 7.84
CA CYS A 315 -27.79 -15.59 8.60
C CYS A 315 -27.18 -16.93 8.17
N ALA A 316 -25.88 -16.96 7.90
CA ALA A 316 -25.22 -18.15 7.37
C ALA A 316 -23.74 -18.19 7.76
N THR A 317 -23.21 -19.36 8.13
CA THR A 317 -21.81 -19.53 8.51
C THR A 317 -21.04 -20.48 7.58
N SER A 318 -19.77 -20.18 7.33
CA SER A 318 -18.78 -21.07 6.71
C SER A 318 -17.70 -21.47 7.74
N GLY A 319 -18.11 -21.70 8.99
CA GLY A 319 -17.27 -22.14 10.11
C GLY A 319 -16.50 -21.01 10.78
N ARG A 320 -15.57 -20.36 10.06
CA ARG A 320 -14.85 -19.18 10.56
C ARG A 320 -15.59 -17.87 10.31
N GLU A 321 -16.49 -17.84 9.34
CA GLU A 321 -17.07 -16.60 8.82
C GLU A 321 -18.59 -16.67 8.94
N LEU A 322 -19.22 -15.64 9.51
CA LEU A 322 -20.67 -15.50 9.59
C LEU A 322 -21.12 -14.31 8.74
N LEU A 323 -21.93 -14.59 7.73
CA LEU A 323 -22.65 -13.59 6.96
C LEU A 323 -24.01 -13.33 7.61
N VAL A 324 -24.31 -12.06 7.91
CA VAL A 324 -25.61 -11.61 8.39
C VAL A 324 -26.14 -10.56 7.43
N VAL A 325 -27.36 -10.76 6.92
CA VAL A 325 -28.04 -9.81 6.04
C VAL A 325 -29.29 -9.29 6.73
N ARG A 326 -29.46 -7.98 6.74
CA ARG A 326 -30.53 -7.24 7.39
C ARG A 326 -31.13 -6.22 6.42
N ARG A 327 -32.34 -5.75 6.71
CA ARG A 327 -33.02 -4.68 5.97
C ARG A 327 -33.09 -3.44 6.86
N ASP A 328 -32.59 -2.31 6.38
CA ASP A 328 -32.72 -1.01 7.05
C ASP A 328 -33.49 -0.04 6.14
N GLY A 329 -34.81 0.00 6.28
CA GLY A 329 -35.70 0.80 5.43
C GLY A 329 -35.55 0.48 3.93
N LYS A 330 -34.86 1.36 3.20
CA LYS A 330 -34.51 1.28 1.78
C LYS A 330 -33.06 0.81 1.53
N ALA A 331 -32.43 0.14 2.48
CA ALA A 331 -31.10 -0.41 2.35
C ALA A 331 -31.04 -1.90 2.71
N VAL A 332 -30.10 -2.60 2.07
CA VAL A 332 -29.60 -3.89 2.55
C VAL A 332 -28.35 -3.60 3.38
N VAL A 333 -28.35 -4.11 4.60
CA VAL A 333 -27.18 -4.12 5.48
C VAL A 333 -26.58 -5.52 5.47
N ILE A 334 -25.27 -5.60 5.22
CA ILE A 334 -24.52 -6.86 5.20
C ILE A 334 -23.39 -6.74 6.23
N ASP A 335 -23.41 -7.59 7.24
CA ASP A 335 -22.32 -7.77 8.21
C ASP A 335 -21.60 -9.10 7.91
N LEU A 336 -20.28 -9.07 7.81
CA LEU A 336 -19.42 -10.26 7.73
C LEU A 336 -18.54 -10.32 8.97
N VAL A 337 -18.81 -11.28 9.86
CA VAL A 337 -18.07 -11.48 11.12
C VAL A 337 -17.14 -12.68 10.98
N ALA A 338 -15.83 -12.41 10.91
CA ALA A 338 -14.77 -13.40 10.80
C ALA A 338 -14.17 -13.72 12.18
N PHE A 339 -14.49 -14.92 12.68
CA PHE A 339 -13.97 -15.47 13.93
C PHE A 339 -12.55 -16.01 13.80
N ASN A 340 -11.83 -15.99 14.92
CA ASN A 340 -10.42 -16.37 14.95
C ASN A 340 -10.16 -17.88 14.87
N ARG A 341 -11.13 -18.72 15.29
CA ARG A 341 -11.09 -20.18 15.19
C ARG A 341 -12.22 -20.71 14.30
N ARG A 342 -12.10 -21.93 13.76
CA ARG A 342 -13.18 -22.55 12.96
C ARG A 342 -14.31 -23.11 13.83
N ASN A 343 -13.94 -23.85 14.86
CA ASN A 343 -14.86 -24.45 15.83
C ASN A 343 -14.72 -23.66 17.14
N GLY A 344 -15.81 -23.45 17.88
CA GLY A 344 -15.77 -22.61 19.06
C GLY A 344 -17.05 -22.55 19.87
N GLY A 345 -17.00 -21.87 21.01
CA GLY A 345 -18.15 -21.75 21.91
C GLY A 345 -19.30 -20.95 21.30
N ASP A 346 -20.43 -21.61 21.03
CA ASP A 346 -21.65 -20.97 20.50
C ASP A 346 -22.16 -19.80 21.37
N GLU A 347 -21.89 -19.79 22.68
CA GLU A 347 -22.25 -18.70 23.58
C GLU A 347 -21.37 -17.46 23.35
N ALA A 348 -20.05 -17.64 23.40
CA ALA A 348 -19.06 -16.61 23.08
C ALA A 348 -19.29 -16.00 21.68
N ARG A 349 -19.56 -16.84 20.68
CA ARG A 349 -19.87 -16.40 19.32
C ARG A 349 -21.18 -15.62 19.25
N ARG A 350 -22.26 -16.10 19.89
CA ARG A 350 -23.54 -15.35 19.98
C ARG A 350 -23.37 -13.99 20.66
N ALA A 351 -22.53 -13.90 21.69
CA ALA A 351 -22.22 -12.63 22.36
C ALA A 351 -21.49 -11.66 21.42
N ALA A 352 -20.46 -12.13 20.71
CA ALA A 352 -19.74 -11.34 19.71
C ALA A 352 -20.64 -10.90 18.53
N VAL A 353 -21.57 -11.74 18.07
CA VAL A 353 -22.57 -11.34 17.06
C VAL A 353 -23.51 -10.26 17.61
N ALA A 354 -23.95 -10.37 18.87
CA ALA A 354 -24.78 -9.35 19.50
C ALA A 354 -24.02 -8.01 19.65
N GLU A 355 -22.73 -8.04 19.98
CA GLU A 355 -21.85 -6.86 20.02
C GLU A 355 -21.67 -6.24 18.62
N ALA A 356 -21.36 -7.05 17.60
CA ALA A 356 -21.18 -6.62 16.22
C ALA A 356 -22.44 -5.94 15.64
N LEU A 357 -23.64 -6.47 15.93
CA LEU A 357 -24.90 -5.96 15.40
C LEU A 357 -25.51 -4.80 16.22
N SER A 358 -24.92 -4.44 17.37
CA SER A 358 -25.43 -3.38 18.27
C SER A 358 -24.53 -2.14 18.41
N VAL A 359 -23.38 -2.10 17.72
CA VAL A 359 -22.49 -0.93 17.70
C VAL A 359 -23.17 0.28 17.05
N GLY A 360 -22.88 1.47 17.57
CA GLY A 360 -23.32 2.75 17.00
C GLY A 360 -22.44 3.23 15.84
N ARG A 361 -22.82 4.36 15.22
CA ARG A 361 -22.00 5.01 14.20
C ARG A 361 -20.67 5.52 14.76
N ALA A 362 -19.67 5.59 13.90
CA ALA A 362 -18.43 6.30 14.16
C ALA A 362 -18.69 7.81 14.38
N LYS A 363 -17.70 8.48 14.99
CA LYS A 363 -17.72 9.92 15.31
C LYS A 363 -16.30 10.47 15.21
N LEU A 364 -15.76 10.46 14.00
CA LEU A 364 -14.40 10.89 13.69
C LEU A 364 -14.55 12.11 12.74
N PRO A 365 -13.96 13.28 13.03
CA PRO A 365 -14.16 14.49 12.22
C PRO A 365 -13.88 14.30 10.72
N ALA A 366 -12.86 13.51 10.39
CA ALA A 366 -12.49 13.19 9.01
C ALA A 366 -13.56 12.42 8.20
N LEU A 367 -14.67 11.97 8.82
CA LEU A 367 -15.82 11.40 8.11
C LEU A 367 -16.78 12.48 7.59
N ASP A 368 -16.77 13.68 8.18
CA ASP A 368 -17.53 14.83 7.67
C ASP A 368 -16.86 15.41 6.41
N ASP A 369 -15.52 15.34 6.34
CA ASP A 369 -14.69 15.77 5.19
C ASP A 369 -14.71 14.79 3.98
N MET A 370 -15.46 13.67 4.08
CA MET A 370 -15.60 12.71 2.98
C MET A 370 -16.43 13.32 1.85
N ALA A 371 -15.96 13.23 0.60
CA ALA A 371 -16.54 13.88 -0.58
C ALA A 371 -16.35 13.06 -1.87
N GLY A 372 -17.06 13.43 -2.94
CA GLY A 372 -16.81 12.93 -4.29
C GLY A 372 -17.54 11.65 -4.69
N HIS A 373 -17.09 11.04 -5.78
CA HIS A 373 -17.67 9.81 -6.33
C HIS A 373 -17.22 8.55 -5.56
N ALA A 374 -16.06 8.61 -4.90
CA ALA A 374 -15.60 7.59 -3.96
C ALA A 374 -14.82 8.25 -2.83
N SER A 375 -14.74 7.60 -1.67
CA SER A 375 -13.91 8.04 -0.55
C SER A 375 -13.53 6.89 0.35
N ILE A 376 -12.34 6.96 0.94
CA ILE A 376 -11.81 6.05 1.94
C ILE A 376 -11.04 6.83 3.02
N TYR A 377 -11.45 6.69 4.28
CA TYR A 377 -10.69 7.15 5.45
C TYR A 377 -10.07 5.94 6.17
N LEU A 378 -8.76 6.01 6.45
CA LEU A 378 -8.02 5.01 7.20
C LEU A 378 -7.66 5.58 8.58
N ASP A 379 -8.26 5.03 9.63
CA ASP A 379 -8.04 5.44 11.02
C ASP A 379 -6.84 4.71 11.62
N ALA A 380 -5.81 5.46 12.07
CA ALA A 380 -4.58 4.85 12.55
C ALA A 380 -4.74 4.14 13.91
N GLU A 381 -5.68 4.58 14.75
CA GLU A 381 -5.96 3.90 16.02
C GLU A 381 -6.80 2.62 15.82
N GLY A 382 -7.85 2.69 15.01
CA GLY A 382 -8.64 1.53 14.58
C GLY A 382 -7.79 0.47 13.88
N LEU A 383 -6.79 0.86 13.07
CA LEU A 383 -5.82 -0.05 12.47
C LEU A 383 -5.04 -0.81 13.55
N VAL A 384 -4.38 -0.11 14.48
CA VAL A 384 -3.57 -0.77 15.51
C VAL A 384 -4.41 -1.65 16.42
N ARG A 385 -5.59 -1.18 16.87
CA ARG A 385 -6.55 -1.98 17.66
C ARG A 385 -6.98 -3.26 16.92
N THR A 386 -7.26 -3.16 15.63
CA THR A 386 -7.59 -4.30 14.76
C THR A 386 -6.46 -5.31 14.68
N PHE A 387 -5.23 -4.84 14.45
CA PHE A 387 -4.07 -5.72 14.39
C PHE A 387 -3.69 -6.32 15.75
N GLU A 388 -3.86 -5.63 16.87
CA GLU A 388 -3.69 -6.24 18.19
C GLU A 388 -4.69 -7.40 18.44
N VAL A 389 -5.94 -7.26 17.99
CA VAL A 389 -6.96 -8.32 18.07
C VAL A 389 -6.64 -9.50 17.14
N GLU A 390 -6.32 -9.27 15.87
CA GLU A 390 -5.92 -10.34 14.95
C GLU A 390 -4.68 -11.05 15.47
N ARG A 391 -3.61 -10.31 15.81
CA ARG A 391 -2.33 -10.90 16.21
C ARG A 391 -2.41 -11.66 17.53
N THR A 392 -3.15 -11.18 18.52
CA THR A 392 -3.35 -11.89 19.78
C THR A 392 -4.10 -13.22 19.58
N ALA A 393 -5.17 -13.21 18.78
CA ALA A 393 -5.95 -14.42 18.54
C ALA A 393 -5.28 -15.37 17.51
N SER A 394 -4.51 -14.81 16.58
CA SER A 394 -3.58 -15.52 15.69
C SER A 394 -2.49 -16.24 16.48
N ALA A 395 -1.93 -15.62 17.52
CA ALA A 395 -0.95 -16.27 18.40
C ALA A 395 -1.51 -17.57 18.99
N VAL A 396 -2.75 -17.57 19.51
CA VAL A 396 -3.43 -18.78 20.00
C VAL A 396 -3.72 -19.78 18.88
N ARG A 397 -4.23 -19.32 17.73
CA ARG A 397 -4.52 -20.18 16.57
C ARG A 397 -3.27 -20.91 16.07
N ASN A 398 -2.13 -20.23 15.99
CA ASN A 398 -0.92 -20.78 15.38
C ASN A 398 -0.26 -21.89 16.25
N LEU A 399 -0.66 -22.02 17.53
CA LEU A 399 -0.31 -23.16 18.41
C LEU A 399 -0.87 -24.50 17.91
N GLU A 400 -1.83 -24.50 16.98
CA GLU A 400 -2.28 -25.69 16.23
C GLU A 400 -1.19 -26.28 15.32
N TRP A 401 -0.23 -25.45 14.89
CA TRP A 401 0.74 -25.77 13.83
C TRP A 401 2.20 -25.77 14.32
N ASP A 402 2.50 -25.08 15.43
CA ASP A 402 3.83 -25.01 16.04
C ASP A 402 3.83 -25.59 17.47
N PHE A 403 4.19 -26.88 17.56
CA PHE A 403 4.34 -27.59 18.83
C PHE A 403 5.77 -27.55 19.41
N GLU A 404 6.77 -27.22 18.58
CA GLU A 404 8.19 -27.25 18.95
C GLU A 404 8.62 -25.94 19.63
N SER A 405 8.21 -24.80 19.06
CA SER A 405 8.53 -23.44 19.48
C SER A 405 7.30 -22.56 19.82
N PRO A 406 6.26 -23.06 20.52
CA PRO A 406 5.00 -22.34 20.74
C PRO A 406 5.19 -20.96 21.41
N ARG A 407 6.17 -20.85 22.32
CA ARG A 407 6.54 -19.59 22.97
C ARG A 407 7.09 -18.56 21.99
N GLU A 408 7.96 -18.96 21.06
CA GLU A 408 8.53 -18.07 20.04
C GLU A 408 7.45 -17.58 19.07
N THR A 409 6.55 -18.46 18.63
CA THR A 409 5.42 -18.10 17.77
C THR A 409 4.45 -17.12 18.45
N VAL A 410 4.19 -17.28 19.76
CA VAL A 410 3.38 -16.33 20.55
C VAL A 410 4.11 -15.00 20.77
N ASP A 411 5.37 -15.03 21.22
CA ASP A 411 6.14 -13.80 21.48
C ASP A 411 6.38 -12.99 20.20
N ARG A 412 6.60 -13.65 19.05
CA ARG A 412 6.64 -12.99 17.73
C ARG A 412 5.35 -12.22 17.49
N ARG A 413 4.19 -12.90 17.51
CA ARG A 413 2.89 -12.28 17.23
C ARG A 413 2.54 -11.15 18.21
N LEU A 414 2.94 -11.25 19.47
CA LEU A 414 2.79 -10.18 20.46
C LEU A 414 3.73 -8.99 20.23
N ARG A 415 4.95 -9.20 19.71
CA ARG A 415 5.86 -8.11 19.34
C ARG A 415 5.34 -7.30 18.15
N GLU A 416 4.72 -7.92 17.14
CA GLU A 416 4.20 -7.18 15.97
C GLU A 416 3.19 -6.11 16.41
N GLY A 417 2.21 -6.49 17.23
CA GLY A 417 1.22 -5.56 17.79
C GLY A 417 1.83 -4.52 18.73
N GLU A 418 2.78 -4.91 19.58
CA GLU A 418 3.49 -3.98 20.48
C GLU A 418 4.39 -2.99 19.71
N SER A 419 4.97 -3.39 18.58
CA SER A 419 5.75 -2.51 17.70
C SER A 419 4.86 -1.49 17.00
N LEU A 420 3.69 -1.91 16.48
CA LEU A 420 2.68 -0.99 15.95
C LEU A 420 2.15 -0.01 17.02
N ARG A 421 1.87 -0.50 18.23
CA ARG A 421 1.44 0.33 19.36
C ARG A 421 2.49 1.39 19.71
N ARG A 422 3.77 1.02 19.80
CA ARG A 422 4.89 1.95 20.04
C ARG A 422 5.14 2.94 18.89
N MET A 423 4.78 2.58 17.66
CA MET A 423 4.78 3.49 16.50
C MET A 423 3.65 4.52 16.57
N LEU A 424 2.44 4.11 16.95
CA LEU A 424 1.29 5.00 17.09
C LEU A 424 1.39 5.92 18.32
N GLU A 425 1.96 5.45 19.43
CA GLU A 425 2.12 6.21 20.69
C GLU A 425 3.23 7.28 20.65
N ALA A 426 3.99 7.38 19.56
CA ALA A 426 4.95 8.47 19.38
C ALA A 426 4.22 9.83 19.14
N PRO A 427 4.81 10.97 19.54
CA PRO A 427 4.27 12.30 19.23
C PRO A 427 4.15 12.51 17.71
N ARG A 428 2.92 12.58 17.20
CA ARG A 428 2.59 12.55 15.77
C ARG A 428 1.60 13.66 15.40
N LEU A 429 1.60 14.09 14.14
CA LEU A 429 0.73 15.16 13.65
C LEU A 429 -0.67 14.68 13.23
N PHE A 430 -0.81 13.43 12.78
CA PHE A 430 -2.01 12.95 12.08
C PHE A 430 -2.67 11.77 12.77
N ASP A 431 -4.00 11.69 12.66
CA ASP A 431 -4.79 10.56 13.16
C ASP A 431 -5.16 9.53 12.07
N GLY A 432 -4.98 9.85 10.79
CA GLY A 432 -5.24 8.92 9.69
C GLY A 432 -5.00 9.50 8.31
N LEU A 433 -5.60 8.86 7.30
CA LEU A 433 -5.50 9.23 5.89
C LEU A 433 -6.88 9.32 5.25
N LEU A 434 -7.27 10.48 4.70
CA LEU A 434 -8.58 10.68 4.04
C LEU A 434 -8.43 10.85 2.53
N ALA A 435 -8.77 9.79 1.79
CA ALA A 435 -8.77 9.74 0.34
C ALA A 435 -10.17 9.67 -0.27
N ASN A 436 -10.77 10.82 -0.59
CA ASN A 436 -11.88 11.00 -1.55
C ASN A 436 -11.51 10.49 -2.98
N ALA A 437 -12.25 10.87 -4.03
CA ALA A 437 -11.85 10.71 -5.45
C ALA A 437 -12.88 11.37 -6.39
N HIS A 438 -12.41 11.91 -7.52
CA HIS A 438 -13.26 12.21 -8.68
C HIS A 438 -13.03 11.23 -9.83
N HIS A 439 -14.10 10.86 -10.54
CA HIS A 439 -13.95 10.11 -11.79
C HIS A 439 -14.93 10.56 -12.88
N GLU A 440 -14.36 11.03 -13.98
CA GLU A 440 -14.97 11.30 -15.28
C GLU A 440 -14.35 10.37 -16.33
N ARG A 441 -15.08 10.16 -17.44
CA ARG A 441 -14.69 9.22 -18.51
C ARG A 441 -13.29 9.46 -19.12
N ASP A 442 -12.83 10.71 -19.17
CA ASP A 442 -11.50 11.08 -19.65
C ASP A 442 -10.54 11.54 -18.54
N ARG A 443 -10.94 11.49 -17.26
CA ARG A 443 -10.19 12.07 -16.14
C ARG A 443 -10.55 11.46 -14.78
N THR A 444 -9.57 10.88 -14.09
CA THR A 444 -9.65 10.59 -12.65
C THR A 444 -8.80 11.62 -11.90
N GLN A 445 -9.32 12.19 -10.81
CA GLN A 445 -8.58 13.11 -9.95
C GLN A 445 -8.58 12.65 -8.49
N LEU A 446 -7.55 13.14 -7.81
CA LEU A 446 -6.90 12.67 -6.61
C LEU A 446 -6.36 13.96 -5.83
N GLN A 447 -6.37 14.00 -4.47
CA GLN A 447 -5.91 14.91 -3.37
C GLN A 447 -5.52 14.01 -2.16
N VAL A 448 -4.89 14.40 -1.05
CA VAL A 448 -5.24 13.72 0.22
C VAL A 448 -5.16 14.71 1.31
N THR A 449 -5.97 14.50 2.34
CA THR A 449 -5.76 15.18 3.60
C THR A 449 -5.29 14.12 4.58
N TRP A 450 -4.14 14.35 5.22
CA TRP A 450 -3.80 13.64 6.45
C TRP A 450 -4.49 14.41 7.58
N PRO A 451 -5.58 13.93 8.21
CA PRO A 451 -6.33 14.73 9.18
C PRO A 451 -5.48 15.04 10.41
N LEU A 452 -5.31 16.33 10.68
CA LEU A 452 -4.54 16.83 11.82
C LEU A 452 -5.19 16.39 13.13
N ARG A 453 -4.36 15.83 14.01
CA ARG A 453 -4.74 15.48 15.38
C ARG A 453 -5.03 16.75 16.18
N GLU A 454 -6.00 16.69 17.09
CA GLU A 454 -6.44 17.84 17.89
C GLU A 454 -5.26 18.57 18.55
N GLY A 455 -5.16 19.88 18.30
CA GLY A 455 -4.10 20.75 18.84
C GLY A 455 -2.71 20.57 18.23
N GLN A 456 -2.55 19.90 17.08
CA GLN A 456 -1.26 19.78 16.37
C GLN A 456 -1.01 20.85 15.29
N GLN A 457 -1.96 21.75 15.02
CA GLN A 457 -1.85 22.77 13.95
C GLN A 457 -0.56 23.59 14.03
N ASP A 458 -0.32 24.31 15.14
CA ASP A 458 0.89 25.13 15.35
C ASP A 458 2.20 24.37 15.05
N LEU A 459 2.24 23.07 15.39
CA LEU A 459 3.41 22.21 15.18
C LEU A 459 3.51 21.73 13.73
N ALA A 460 2.38 21.47 13.07
CA ALA A 460 2.35 21.11 11.66
C ALA A 460 2.77 22.30 10.78
N GLU A 461 2.29 23.50 11.09
CA GLU A 461 2.75 24.76 10.48
C GLU A 461 4.27 24.95 10.69
N GLU A 462 4.79 24.79 11.91
CA GLU A 462 6.24 24.90 12.19
C GLU A 462 7.08 23.84 11.43
N VAL A 463 6.57 22.61 11.34
CA VAL A 463 7.27 21.48 10.72
C VAL A 463 7.29 21.59 9.19
N PHE A 464 6.15 21.92 8.57
CA PHE A 464 6.02 21.91 7.10
C PHE A 464 6.28 23.27 6.45
N ALA A 465 6.47 24.36 7.22
CA ALA A 465 6.87 25.66 6.69
C ALA A 465 8.10 25.55 5.76
N PRO A 466 7.95 25.80 4.44
CA PRO A 466 9.08 25.80 3.53
C PRO A 466 10.02 26.97 3.84
N PRO A 467 11.32 26.87 3.53
CA PRO A 467 12.22 28.01 3.62
C PRO A 467 11.71 29.18 2.74
N PRO A 468 11.89 30.44 3.18
CA PRO A 468 11.47 31.59 2.38
C PRO A 468 12.26 31.63 1.08
N LEU A 469 11.56 31.66 -0.06
CA LEU A 469 12.20 31.80 -1.36
C LEU A 469 12.72 33.24 -1.51
N ARG A 470 14.03 33.40 -1.67
CA ARG A 470 14.69 34.70 -1.89
C ARG A 470 15.29 34.84 -3.28
N VAL A 471 15.45 33.75 -4.03
CA VAL A 471 15.88 33.77 -5.44
C VAL A 471 14.93 32.99 -6.35
N PRO A 472 14.72 33.43 -7.60
CA PRO A 472 13.78 32.78 -8.50
C PRO A 472 14.22 31.36 -8.88
N VAL A 473 13.22 30.53 -9.16
CA VAL A 473 13.34 29.12 -9.59
C VAL A 473 12.74 28.95 -10.99
N PRO A 474 13.22 27.99 -11.81
CA PRO A 474 12.56 27.62 -13.06
C PRO A 474 11.06 27.33 -12.87
N THR A 475 10.25 27.87 -13.77
CA THR A 475 8.80 27.62 -13.83
C THR A 475 8.54 26.14 -14.06
N VAL A 476 7.44 25.62 -13.50
CA VAL A 476 6.95 24.28 -13.82
C VAL A 476 6.74 24.12 -15.33
N ASP A 477 6.18 25.15 -16.00
CA ASP A 477 5.99 25.15 -17.44
C ASP A 477 7.29 24.92 -18.22
N ALA A 478 8.36 25.67 -17.91
CA ALA A 478 9.63 25.55 -18.63
C ALA A 478 10.41 24.26 -18.29
N LEU A 479 10.22 23.69 -17.09
CA LEU A 479 10.80 22.39 -16.72
C LEU A 479 10.10 21.21 -17.44
N CYS A 480 8.79 21.31 -17.64
CA CYS A 480 7.97 20.24 -18.19
C CYS A 480 7.81 20.28 -19.72
N ASP A 481 8.10 21.42 -20.38
CA ASP A 481 7.99 21.54 -21.84
C ASP A 481 8.85 20.51 -22.58
N GLY A 482 8.19 19.59 -23.30
CA GLY A 482 8.83 18.48 -24.01
C GLY A 482 9.56 17.46 -23.11
N ALA A 483 9.26 17.42 -21.81
CA ALA A 483 9.78 16.40 -20.90
C ALA A 483 9.07 15.04 -21.09
N LEU A 484 9.78 13.97 -20.74
CA LEU A 484 9.22 12.63 -20.50
C LEU A 484 8.65 12.54 -19.07
N ALA A 485 9.36 13.12 -18.11
CA ALA A 485 8.88 13.37 -16.76
C ALA A 485 9.57 14.63 -16.19
N CYS A 486 8.87 15.40 -15.36
CA CYS A 486 9.40 16.58 -14.68
C CYS A 486 8.96 16.63 -13.21
N ALA A 487 9.70 17.36 -12.39
CA ALA A 487 9.33 17.66 -11.01
C ALA A 487 9.89 19.02 -10.55
N ARG A 488 9.24 19.65 -9.57
CA ARG A 488 9.72 20.85 -8.86
C ARG A 488 9.34 20.75 -7.38
N SER A 489 10.09 21.41 -6.50
CA SER A 489 9.71 21.58 -5.09
C SER A 489 10.26 22.90 -4.52
N ARG A 490 9.53 23.48 -3.57
CA ARG A 490 9.85 24.73 -2.85
C ARG A 490 10.78 24.49 -1.63
N GLY A 491 11.71 23.55 -1.78
CA GLY A 491 12.61 23.12 -0.71
C GLY A 491 12.00 22.04 0.18
N LEU A 492 12.75 21.60 1.18
CA LEU A 492 12.33 20.57 2.13
C LEU A 492 12.07 21.17 3.52
N PRO A 493 11.16 20.57 4.32
CA PRO A 493 11.08 20.76 5.76
C PRO A 493 12.47 20.66 6.42
N ARG A 494 12.72 21.50 7.44
CA ARG A 494 14.03 21.55 8.12
C ARG A 494 14.30 20.21 8.84
N PRO A 495 15.41 19.48 8.51
CA PRO A 495 15.69 18.18 9.12
C PRO A 495 15.80 18.22 10.65
N GLU A 496 16.34 19.31 11.21
CA GLU A 496 16.41 19.50 12.67
C GLU A 496 15.03 19.62 13.31
N THR A 497 14.10 20.38 12.72
CA THR A 497 12.72 20.51 13.24
C THR A 497 12.01 19.15 13.24
N LEU A 498 12.08 18.43 12.11
CA LEU A 498 11.53 17.07 12.02
C LEU A 498 12.16 16.13 13.06
N GLY A 499 13.49 16.08 13.14
CA GLY A 499 14.23 15.19 14.03
C GLY A 499 14.04 15.48 15.52
N THR A 500 13.91 16.75 15.91
CA THR A 500 13.78 17.17 17.32
C THR A 500 12.33 17.23 17.82
N LYS A 501 11.34 17.48 16.93
CA LYS A 501 9.92 17.51 17.31
C LYS A 501 9.19 16.18 17.11
N LEU A 502 9.46 15.48 16.01
CA LEU A 502 8.71 14.27 15.58
C LEU A 502 9.58 13.00 15.58
N GLY A 503 10.90 13.12 15.44
CA GLY A 503 11.86 12.03 15.64
C GLY A 503 12.00 11.63 17.10
N LEU A 504 10.90 11.23 17.74
CA LEU A 504 10.79 10.90 19.17
C LEU A 504 10.20 9.50 19.37
N GLY A 505 10.33 8.96 20.60
CA GLY A 505 9.90 7.59 20.90
C GLY A 505 10.68 6.58 20.05
N VAL A 506 9.98 5.69 19.35
CA VAL A 506 10.59 4.72 18.42
C VAL A 506 11.35 5.41 17.27
N TYR A 507 10.87 6.55 16.80
CA TYR A 507 11.48 7.34 15.70
C TYR A 507 12.74 8.12 16.13
N GLY A 508 13.01 8.20 17.44
CA GLY A 508 14.26 8.75 17.99
C GLY A 508 15.44 7.78 17.97
N SER A 509 15.25 6.56 17.45
CA SER A 509 16.30 5.53 17.34
C SER A 509 16.13 4.76 16.04
N PRO A 510 17.02 4.92 15.04
CA PRO A 510 16.94 4.19 13.77
C PRO A 510 16.86 2.67 13.95
N ARG A 511 17.50 2.12 15.00
CA ARG A 511 17.42 0.69 15.35
C ARG A 511 16.05 0.28 15.89
N ALA A 512 15.44 1.12 16.74
CA ALA A 512 14.11 0.80 17.27
C ALA A 512 13.03 0.85 16.19
N LEU A 513 13.21 1.73 15.18
CA LEU A 513 12.37 1.79 13.99
C LEU A 513 12.61 0.58 13.07
N ASP A 514 13.86 0.22 12.79
CA ASP A 514 14.24 -1.00 12.05
C ASP A 514 13.70 -2.28 12.72
N ASP A 515 13.81 -2.42 14.05
CA ASP A 515 13.19 -3.51 14.81
C ASP A 515 11.66 -3.51 14.70
N ALA A 516 11.01 -2.33 14.70
CA ALA A 516 9.56 -2.24 14.54
C ALA A 516 9.09 -2.63 13.13
N PHE A 517 9.82 -2.25 12.07
CA PHE A 517 9.59 -2.74 10.71
C PHE A 517 9.87 -4.23 10.59
N ARG A 518 10.90 -4.76 11.25
CA ARG A 518 11.21 -6.20 11.28
C ARG A 518 10.16 -7.04 12.00
N ASP A 519 9.54 -6.51 13.06
CA ASP A 519 8.45 -7.19 13.78
C ASP A 519 7.10 -7.10 13.02
N ALA A 520 6.75 -5.95 12.42
CA ALA A 520 5.39 -5.68 11.92
C ALA A 520 5.26 -5.46 10.39
N ASP A 521 6.37 -5.48 9.65
CA ASP A 521 6.45 -5.62 8.19
C ASP A 521 5.54 -4.65 7.41
N GLU A 522 4.76 -5.12 6.44
CA GLU A 522 3.78 -4.34 5.66
C GLU A 522 2.87 -3.47 6.53
N THR A 523 2.52 -3.91 7.75
CA THR A 523 1.61 -3.16 8.63
C THR A 523 2.29 -1.93 9.23
N ALA A 524 3.61 -2.00 9.50
CA ALA A 524 4.40 -0.83 9.89
C ALA A 524 4.49 0.17 8.73
N ALA A 525 4.57 -0.30 7.48
CA ALA A 525 4.58 0.57 6.30
C ALA A 525 3.22 1.26 6.07
N VAL A 526 2.10 0.55 6.27
CA VAL A 526 0.76 1.16 6.25
C VAL A 526 0.60 2.21 7.35
N LEU A 527 0.95 1.88 8.61
CA LEU A 527 0.89 2.82 9.72
C LEU A 527 1.76 4.07 9.49
N LEU A 528 2.93 3.89 8.87
CA LEU A 528 3.79 4.99 8.46
C LEU A 528 3.08 5.91 7.45
N MET A 529 2.60 5.36 6.35
CA MET A 529 1.93 6.09 5.28
C MET A 529 0.73 6.89 5.79
N ILE A 530 -0.12 6.30 6.64
CA ILE A 530 -1.36 6.95 7.08
C ILE A 530 -1.20 7.94 8.23
N SER A 531 -0.09 7.96 8.98
CA SER A 531 -0.03 8.75 10.22
C SER A 531 1.35 9.26 10.65
N THR A 532 2.42 8.48 10.45
CA THR A 532 3.73 8.74 11.08
C THR A 532 4.90 8.92 10.12
N TRP A 533 4.65 9.09 8.81
CA TRP A 533 5.69 9.43 7.83
C TRP A 533 6.55 10.66 8.19
N PRO A 534 6.04 11.75 8.82
CA PRO A 534 6.89 12.87 9.20
C PRO A 534 7.88 12.49 10.31
N ASN A 535 7.48 11.56 11.19
CA ASN A 535 8.35 11.03 12.25
C ASN A 535 9.52 10.25 11.65
N ALA A 536 9.28 9.40 10.65
CA ALA A 536 10.35 8.67 9.96
C ALA A 536 11.21 9.56 9.05
N LEU A 537 10.67 10.66 8.49
CA LEU A 537 11.52 11.70 7.91
C LEU A 537 12.43 12.33 8.97
N GLY A 538 11.94 12.55 10.19
CA GLY A 538 12.77 12.91 11.35
C GLY A 538 13.84 11.85 11.67
N THR A 539 13.53 10.56 11.59
CA THR A 539 14.52 9.49 11.78
C THR A 539 15.58 9.48 10.67
N GLY A 540 15.16 9.47 9.40
CA GLY A 540 16.04 9.30 8.25
C GLY A 540 16.85 10.55 7.88
N LEU A 541 16.27 11.75 8.03
CA LEU A 541 16.95 13.01 7.70
C LEU A 541 17.78 13.55 8.87
N TRP A 542 17.61 13.08 10.11
CA TRP A 542 18.34 13.61 11.27
C TRP A 542 19.02 12.54 12.12
N HIS A 543 18.27 11.56 12.64
CA HIS A 543 18.84 10.60 13.60
C HIS A 543 19.76 9.55 12.97
N LEU A 544 19.48 9.10 11.75
CA LEU A 544 20.35 8.16 11.03
C LEU A 544 21.73 8.79 10.72
N PRO A 545 21.85 9.93 10.02
CA PRO A 545 23.16 10.47 9.66
C PRO A 545 23.97 10.95 10.88
N VAL A 546 23.30 11.53 11.88
CA VAL A 546 23.95 12.03 13.10
C VAL A 546 24.31 10.89 14.08
N GLY A 547 23.61 9.76 14.02
CA GLY A 547 23.87 8.58 14.88
C GLY A 547 25.03 7.71 14.41
N GLU A 548 25.30 7.67 13.10
CA GLU A 548 26.41 6.91 12.53
C GLU A 548 27.73 7.67 12.59
N ALA A 549 27.71 8.96 12.24
CA ALA A 549 28.87 9.83 12.12
C ALA A 549 29.60 10.11 13.44
N ARG A 550 30.94 10.23 13.41
CA ARG A 550 31.76 10.40 14.64
C ARG A 550 32.76 11.56 14.57
N GLY A 551 32.84 12.31 15.67
CA GLY A 551 33.80 13.41 15.81
C GLY A 551 33.58 14.52 14.78
N ALA A 552 34.60 14.81 13.95
CA ALA A 552 34.54 15.84 12.93
C ALA A 552 33.51 15.54 11.81
N GLU A 553 33.31 14.26 11.51
CA GLU A 553 32.32 13.78 10.54
C GLU A 553 30.90 14.21 10.94
N ALA A 554 30.54 14.06 12.23
CA ALA A 554 29.22 14.44 12.74
C ALA A 554 28.95 15.95 12.64
N ALA A 555 29.98 16.80 12.71
CA ALA A 555 29.85 18.23 12.49
C ALA A 555 29.61 18.56 11.00
N LEU A 556 30.30 17.88 10.09
CA LEU A 556 30.10 18.01 8.64
C LEU A 556 28.74 17.49 8.19
N VAL A 557 28.28 16.36 8.74
CA VAL A 557 26.94 15.82 8.49
C VAL A 557 25.86 16.81 8.94
N ARG A 558 25.94 17.34 10.16
CA ARG A 558 25.00 18.38 10.64
C ARG A 558 24.99 19.61 9.75
N GLY A 559 26.17 20.14 9.38
CA GLY A 559 26.25 21.25 8.43
C GLY A 559 25.60 20.94 7.07
N GLY A 560 25.67 19.67 6.63
CA GLY A 560 24.96 19.17 5.45
C GLY A 560 23.43 19.17 5.62
N LEU A 561 22.93 18.67 6.75
CA LEU A 561 21.50 18.64 7.06
C LEU A 561 20.92 20.05 7.23
N GLU A 562 21.68 20.97 7.84
CA GLU A 562 21.34 22.38 7.86
C GLU A 562 21.30 22.98 6.45
N ALA A 563 22.24 22.63 5.57
CA ALA A 563 22.27 23.09 4.18
C ALA A 563 21.10 22.53 3.35
N LEU A 564 20.67 21.28 3.59
CA LEU A 564 19.44 20.74 3.01
C LEU A 564 18.22 21.56 3.44
N GLY A 565 18.12 21.92 4.73
CA GLY A 565 17.11 22.83 5.27
C GLY A 565 17.21 24.29 4.80
N ARG A 566 18.24 24.64 3.99
CA ARG A 566 18.43 25.93 3.31
C ARG A 566 18.20 25.87 1.80
N ILE A 567 17.88 24.70 1.21
CA ILE A 567 17.50 24.59 -0.20
C ILE A 567 16.19 25.36 -0.41
N GLN A 568 16.25 26.45 -1.19
CA GLN A 568 15.07 27.29 -1.47
C GLN A 568 14.16 26.65 -2.53
N GLY A 569 14.71 25.84 -3.42
CA GLY A 569 13.92 25.02 -4.33
C GLY A 569 14.78 24.06 -5.14
N PHE A 570 14.19 22.95 -5.57
CA PHE A 570 14.83 21.97 -6.43
C PHE A 570 13.89 21.52 -7.55
N GLY A 571 14.43 20.85 -8.55
CA GLY A 571 13.63 20.30 -9.64
C GLY A 571 14.40 19.39 -10.58
N LEU A 572 13.65 18.71 -11.44
CA LEU A 572 14.10 17.69 -12.38
C LEU A 572 13.36 17.86 -13.71
N SER A 573 14.07 17.70 -14.82
CA SER A 573 13.48 17.49 -16.15
C SER A 573 14.20 16.32 -16.81
N LEU A 574 13.51 15.20 -16.96
CA LEU A 574 13.93 14.03 -17.72
C LEU A 574 13.27 14.12 -19.09
N ARG A 575 14.04 14.31 -20.16
CA ARG A 575 13.54 14.54 -21.53
C ARG A 575 13.53 13.27 -22.38
N ARG A 576 14.47 12.35 -22.10
CA ARG A 576 14.57 11.02 -22.69
C ARG A 576 15.10 10.05 -21.64
N LEU A 577 14.58 8.83 -21.67
CA LEU A 577 15.15 7.64 -21.05
C LEU A 577 15.11 6.51 -22.09
N ASP A 578 16.11 5.66 -22.08
CA ASP A 578 16.30 4.54 -23.02
C ASP A 578 17.08 3.45 -22.28
N VAL A 579 16.37 2.51 -21.66
CA VAL A 579 16.97 1.43 -20.86
C VAL A 579 17.26 0.23 -21.77
N GLY A 580 18.50 0.14 -22.24
CA GLY A 580 19.01 -1.02 -22.96
C GLY A 580 19.59 -2.06 -22.01
N ARG A 581 19.57 -3.35 -22.41
CA ARG A 581 20.05 -4.52 -21.62
C ARG A 581 21.49 -4.45 -21.06
N ARG A 582 22.28 -3.42 -21.41
CA ARG A 582 23.67 -3.19 -20.97
C ARG A 582 24.05 -1.70 -20.92
N SER A 583 23.08 -0.78 -20.94
CA SER A 583 23.36 0.67 -20.99
C SER A 583 22.09 1.49 -20.79
N VAL A 584 22.13 2.50 -19.92
CA VAL A 584 21.06 3.49 -19.81
C VAL A 584 21.47 4.77 -20.54
N GLN A 585 20.68 5.22 -21.52
CA GLN A 585 20.82 6.57 -22.08
C GLN A 585 19.70 7.46 -21.53
N ALA A 586 20.07 8.57 -20.90
CA ALA A 586 19.14 9.54 -20.36
C ALA A 586 19.53 10.96 -20.76
N GLU A 587 18.55 11.78 -21.15
CA GLU A 587 18.70 13.23 -21.28
C GLU A 587 18.00 13.88 -20.10
N TYR A 588 18.75 14.47 -19.17
CA TYR A 588 18.16 15.00 -17.94
C TYR A 588 18.93 16.20 -17.36
N ALA A 589 18.21 17.01 -16.58
CA ALA A 589 18.79 18.01 -15.70
C ALA A 589 18.08 17.99 -14.34
N ALA A 590 18.85 17.95 -13.27
CA ALA A 590 18.40 18.19 -11.90
C ALA A 590 19.09 19.43 -11.33
N TYR A 591 18.40 20.19 -10.48
CA TYR A 591 18.95 21.37 -9.82
C TYR A 591 18.47 21.54 -8.39
N ALA A 592 19.26 22.26 -7.59
CA ALA A 592 18.88 22.85 -6.31
C ALA A 592 19.41 24.29 -6.22
N ARG A 593 18.59 25.22 -5.70
CA ARG A 593 18.97 26.60 -5.36
C ARG A 593 19.37 26.66 -3.89
N VAL A 594 20.61 27.04 -3.63
CA VAL A 594 21.25 27.04 -2.30
C VAL A 594 22.02 28.32 -2.06
N GLN A 595 22.46 28.56 -0.82
CA GLN A 595 23.38 29.67 -0.53
C GLN A 595 24.79 29.37 -1.06
N ALA A 596 25.56 30.39 -1.44
CA ALA A 596 26.91 30.21 -1.97
C ALA A 596 27.88 29.57 -0.94
N GLY A 597 27.63 29.76 0.37
CA GLY A 597 28.35 29.06 1.43
C GLY A 597 28.13 27.54 1.42
N ASP A 598 26.91 27.10 1.09
CA ASP A 598 26.56 25.67 1.01
C ASP A 598 27.19 25.00 -0.23
N LEU A 599 27.39 25.73 -1.33
CA LEU A 599 28.21 25.25 -2.47
C LEU A 599 29.67 24.97 -2.04
N GLY A 600 30.23 25.80 -1.16
CA GLY A 600 31.54 25.58 -0.56
C GLY A 600 31.60 24.33 0.33
N LEU A 601 30.52 24.05 1.07
CA LEU A 601 30.39 22.83 1.85
C LEU A 601 30.34 21.58 0.95
N VAL A 602 29.53 21.59 -0.12
CA VAL A 602 29.48 20.49 -1.09
C VAL A 602 30.85 20.24 -1.72
N SER A 603 31.56 21.29 -2.15
CA SER A 603 32.93 21.14 -2.67
C SER A 603 33.92 20.59 -1.63
N THR A 604 33.68 20.80 -0.34
CA THR A 604 34.50 20.25 0.76
C THR A 604 34.18 18.78 0.99
N MET A 605 32.89 18.40 1.00
CA MET A 605 32.43 17.01 1.12
C MET A 605 32.97 16.14 0.00
N LEU A 606 32.85 16.59 -1.25
CA LEU A 606 33.41 15.90 -2.42
C LEU A 606 34.92 15.70 -2.27
N SER A 607 35.64 16.74 -1.83
CA SER A 607 37.10 16.69 -1.65
C SER A 607 37.54 15.69 -0.56
N MET A 608 36.68 15.40 0.41
CA MET A 608 36.92 14.35 1.41
C MET A 608 36.65 12.94 0.87
N ALA A 609 35.75 12.79 -0.09
CA ALA A 609 35.56 11.58 -0.89
C ALA A 609 36.56 11.50 -2.08
N GLU A 610 37.70 12.20 -1.97
CA GLU A 610 38.77 12.38 -2.98
C GLU A 610 38.34 12.99 -4.35
N MET A 611 37.05 13.20 -4.57
CA MET A 611 36.47 13.82 -5.76
C MET A 611 36.69 15.35 -5.78
N ARG A 612 37.29 15.87 -6.84
CA ARG A 612 37.60 17.31 -6.95
C ARG A 612 36.83 17.97 -8.07
N MET A 613 36.04 18.98 -7.73
CA MET A 613 35.47 19.88 -8.73
C MET A 613 36.59 20.73 -9.35
N THR A 614 36.57 20.86 -10.67
CA THR A 614 37.51 21.64 -11.47
C THR A 614 36.84 22.90 -12.00
N PRO A 615 37.50 24.09 -12.02
CA PRO A 615 36.94 25.25 -12.69
C PRO A 615 36.78 24.98 -14.18
N THR A 616 35.63 25.32 -14.76
CA THR A 616 35.35 25.18 -16.20
C THR A 616 34.61 26.39 -16.74
N THR A 617 34.50 26.46 -18.07
CA THR A 617 33.72 27.45 -18.81
C THR A 617 32.68 26.70 -19.64
N VAL A 618 31.40 27.05 -19.48
CA VAL A 618 30.30 26.48 -20.29
C VAL A 618 29.78 27.57 -21.22
N ASP A 619 29.66 27.26 -22.52
CA ASP A 619 29.22 28.23 -23.53
C ASP A 619 27.82 28.79 -23.19
N GLY A 620 27.71 30.12 -23.14
CA GLY A 620 26.48 30.83 -22.80
C GLY A 620 26.13 30.88 -21.30
N VAL A 621 27.03 30.43 -20.41
CA VAL A 621 26.84 30.53 -18.95
C VAL A 621 27.80 31.54 -18.35
N ASP A 622 27.25 32.69 -17.91
CA ASP A 622 28.02 33.71 -17.21
C ASP A 622 28.28 33.33 -15.73
N GLY A 623 29.46 33.72 -15.24
CA GLY A 623 29.92 33.48 -13.88
C GLY A 623 30.94 32.34 -13.74
N LYS A 624 31.27 31.98 -12.50
CA LYS A 624 32.24 30.92 -12.19
C LYS A 624 31.53 29.57 -12.09
N VAL A 625 31.82 28.66 -13.04
CA VAL A 625 31.35 27.28 -13.00
C VAL A 625 32.44 26.34 -12.48
N MET A 626 32.08 25.47 -11.54
CA MET A 626 32.91 24.34 -11.10
C MET A 626 32.24 23.04 -11.55
N MET A 627 33.02 22.06 -12.01
CA MET A 627 32.54 20.80 -12.58
C MET A 627 33.28 19.58 -12.03
N LEU A 628 32.52 18.56 -11.66
CA LEU A 628 32.97 17.19 -11.42
C LEU A 628 32.20 16.26 -12.37
N ARG A 629 32.91 15.48 -13.18
CA ARG A 629 32.32 14.35 -13.89
C ARG A 629 32.31 13.15 -12.95
N VAL A 630 31.15 12.51 -12.79
CA VAL A 630 31.03 11.28 -12.00
C VAL A 630 31.68 10.14 -12.79
N PRO A 631 32.47 9.24 -12.16
CA PRO A 631 32.97 8.05 -12.83
C PRO A 631 31.83 7.21 -13.40
N GLU A 632 31.99 6.73 -14.64
CA GLU A 632 30.96 5.96 -15.35
C GLU A 632 31.06 4.47 -15.03
N ASP A 633 29.90 3.87 -14.73
CA ASP A 633 29.63 2.44 -14.93
C ASP A 633 28.33 2.26 -15.75
N ASP A 634 27.22 2.91 -15.36
CA ASP A 634 25.90 2.74 -16.00
C ASP A 634 25.26 3.99 -16.66
N LEU A 635 25.53 5.21 -16.16
CA LEU A 635 24.76 6.41 -16.54
C LEU A 635 25.61 7.69 -16.49
N PRO A 636 25.73 8.49 -17.58
CA PRO A 636 26.60 9.66 -17.62
C PRO A 636 26.03 10.82 -16.80
N ALA A 637 26.82 11.31 -15.84
CA ALA A 637 26.43 12.38 -14.93
C ALA A 637 27.54 13.42 -14.72
N VAL A 638 27.20 14.69 -14.90
CA VAL A 638 28.09 15.83 -14.64
C VAL A 638 27.49 16.70 -13.53
N LEU A 639 28.19 16.76 -12.39
CA LEU A 639 27.87 17.62 -11.26
C LEU A 639 28.51 19.00 -11.48
N MET A 640 27.70 20.05 -11.55
CA MET A 640 28.17 21.43 -11.69
C MET A 640 27.64 22.34 -10.58
N THR A 641 28.45 23.31 -10.18
CA THR A 641 28.03 24.42 -9.32
C THR A 641 28.33 25.77 -9.96
N ARG A 642 27.41 26.73 -9.78
CA ARG A 642 27.49 28.10 -10.32
C ARG A 642 27.01 29.10 -9.26
N GLU A 643 27.90 29.98 -8.82
CA GLU A 643 27.55 31.11 -7.94
C GLU A 643 26.80 32.19 -8.74
N ASP A 644 25.76 32.79 -8.16
CA ASP A 644 25.09 33.95 -8.75
C ASP A 644 25.89 35.24 -8.47
N GLU A 645 25.82 36.22 -9.38
CA GLU A 645 26.50 37.52 -9.19
C GLU A 645 25.71 38.43 -8.23
N ASP A 646 24.38 38.32 -8.25
CA ASP A 646 23.47 39.09 -7.42
C ASP A 646 23.56 38.72 -5.93
N VAL A 647 23.30 39.73 -5.10
CA VAL A 647 23.25 39.63 -3.64
C VAL A 647 21.83 39.94 -3.20
N VAL A 648 21.31 39.14 -2.24
CA VAL A 648 19.97 39.32 -1.68
C VAL A 648 20.09 39.44 -0.17
N GLU A 649 19.38 40.40 0.44
CA GLU A 649 19.33 40.54 1.90
C GLU A 649 18.51 39.40 2.53
N ASP A 650 18.91 38.96 3.71
CA ASP A 650 18.11 38.08 4.57
C ASP A 650 17.19 38.86 5.53
N ASP A 651 16.41 38.14 6.33
CA ASP A 651 15.41 38.73 7.22
C ASP A 651 16.07 39.52 8.38
N ASP A 652 17.38 39.34 8.62
CA ASP A 652 18.21 40.11 9.55
C ASP A 652 18.90 41.32 8.86
N GLY A 653 18.66 41.54 7.55
CA GLY A 653 19.24 42.62 6.76
C GLY A 653 20.69 42.39 6.32
N LYS A 654 21.14 41.13 6.26
CA LYS A 654 22.50 40.76 5.88
C LYS A 654 22.55 40.26 4.43
N GLU A 655 23.58 40.71 3.70
CA GLU A 655 23.88 40.27 2.34
C GLU A 655 24.19 38.76 2.26
N ILE A 656 23.40 38.02 1.46
CA ILE A 656 23.61 36.61 1.11
C ILE A 656 23.68 36.44 -0.41
N ARG A 657 24.68 35.70 -0.89
CA ARG A 657 24.72 35.16 -2.26
C ARG A 657 24.13 33.77 -2.33
N HIS A 658 23.52 33.48 -3.47
CA HIS A 658 22.95 32.19 -3.79
C HIS A 658 23.68 31.57 -4.99
N GLY A 659 23.28 30.37 -5.36
CA GLY A 659 23.80 29.70 -6.54
C GLY A 659 23.06 28.42 -6.86
N TRP A 660 23.58 27.72 -7.85
CA TRP A 660 23.02 26.50 -8.40
C TRP A 660 23.93 25.33 -8.06
N LEU A 661 23.34 24.27 -7.53
CA LEU A 661 23.90 22.91 -7.51
C LEU A 661 23.12 22.12 -8.57
N THR A 662 23.80 21.51 -9.53
CA THR A 662 23.15 20.89 -10.70
C THR A 662 23.79 19.56 -11.07
N VAL A 663 22.97 18.61 -11.50
CA VAL A 663 23.42 17.33 -12.09
C VAL A 663 22.78 17.22 -13.47
N VAL A 664 23.60 17.06 -14.50
CA VAL A 664 23.15 17.04 -15.91
C VAL A 664 23.79 15.89 -16.70
N ASP A 665 23.11 15.50 -17.77
CA ASP A 665 23.62 14.55 -18.77
C ASP A 665 24.86 15.07 -19.53
N ALA A 666 24.87 16.36 -19.88
CA ALA A 666 25.93 16.98 -20.66
C ALA A 666 26.12 18.47 -20.33
N GLU A 667 27.33 18.99 -20.54
CA GLU A 667 27.71 20.37 -20.19
C GLU A 667 26.78 21.47 -20.76
N PRO A 668 26.31 21.41 -22.03
CA PRO A 668 25.39 22.41 -22.58
C PRO A 668 24.00 22.45 -21.90
N ARG A 669 23.63 21.39 -21.16
CA ARG A 669 22.35 21.31 -20.45
C ARG A 669 22.26 22.32 -19.31
N LEU A 670 23.39 22.74 -18.72
CA LEU A 670 23.43 23.83 -17.75
C LEU A 670 22.97 25.16 -18.39
N GLY A 671 23.44 25.47 -19.60
CA GLY A 671 23.01 26.66 -20.35
C GLY A 671 21.51 26.64 -20.68
N TRP A 672 20.98 25.47 -21.06
CA TRP A 672 19.53 25.28 -21.25
C TRP A 672 18.74 25.52 -19.94
N LEU A 673 19.17 24.92 -18.83
CA LEU A 673 18.53 25.03 -17.52
C LEU A 673 18.50 26.47 -16.99
N LEU A 674 19.61 27.20 -17.13
CA LEU A 674 19.72 28.60 -16.70
C LEU A 674 18.95 29.57 -17.63
N GLY A 675 18.66 29.15 -18.86
CA GLY A 675 17.84 29.90 -19.82
C GLY A 675 16.33 29.68 -19.70
N LEU A 676 15.86 28.84 -18.77
CA LEU A 676 14.43 28.61 -18.55
C LEU A 676 13.73 29.83 -17.95
N ALA A 677 12.46 30.03 -18.29
CA ALA A 677 11.62 31.05 -17.64
C ALA A 677 11.45 30.72 -16.15
N THR A 678 11.60 31.72 -15.27
CA THR A 678 11.58 31.56 -13.82
C THR A 678 10.42 32.29 -13.13
N ASP A 679 10.07 31.85 -11.93
CA ASP A 679 9.04 32.47 -11.08
C ASP A 679 9.46 32.57 -9.60
N GLY A 680 8.59 33.17 -8.79
CA GLY A 680 8.76 33.36 -7.34
C GLY A 680 8.41 32.14 -6.49
N GLY A 681 8.26 30.95 -7.09
CA GLY A 681 8.12 29.66 -6.41
C GLY A 681 6.94 29.52 -5.46
N GLU A 682 5.89 30.34 -5.58
CA GLU A 682 4.85 30.51 -4.57
C GLU A 682 4.16 29.15 -4.24
N GLU A 683 3.67 28.44 -5.26
CA GLU A 683 3.06 27.11 -5.14
C GLU A 683 3.44 26.20 -6.33
N PRO A 684 3.22 24.87 -6.24
CA PRO A 684 2.97 24.09 -5.02
C PRO A 684 4.27 23.77 -4.25
N LEU A 685 4.17 23.16 -3.07
CA LEU A 685 5.35 22.71 -2.29
C LEU A 685 6.13 21.61 -3.03
N ILE A 686 5.43 20.70 -3.70
CA ILE A 686 5.99 19.75 -4.67
C ILE A 686 5.07 19.68 -5.90
N TYR A 687 5.64 19.61 -7.10
CA TYR A 687 4.94 19.27 -8.35
C TYR A 687 5.66 18.11 -9.04
N GLY A 688 4.93 17.26 -9.75
CA GLY A 688 5.46 16.26 -10.67
C GLY A 688 4.50 16.02 -11.84
N GLU A 689 5.02 15.72 -13.03
CA GLU A 689 4.20 15.41 -14.20
C GLU A 689 4.92 14.47 -15.16
N ILE A 690 4.15 13.54 -15.71
CA ILE A 690 4.49 12.62 -16.79
C ILE A 690 3.50 12.93 -17.93
N PRO A 691 3.87 13.74 -18.95
CA PRO A 691 2.93 14.20 -19.97
C PRO A 691 2.36 13.09 -20.86
N ASP A 692 3.08 11.98 -21.01
CA ASP A 692 2.65 10.77 -21.74
C ASP A 692 3.10 9.53 -20.94
N LEU A 693 2.14 8.95 -20.22
CA LEU A 693 2.35 7.83 -19.30
C LEU A 693 2.83 6.58 -20.03
N TRP A 694 2.25 6.25 -21.20
CA TRP A 694 2.74 5.11 -21.96
C TRP A 694 4.13 5.34 -22.55
N ARG A 695 4.47 6.55 -23.00
CA ARG A 695 5.84 6.85 -23.45
C ARG A 695 6.86 6.73 -22.32
N PHE A 696 6.50 7.08 -21.09
CA PHE A 696 7.33 6.83 -19.91
C PHE A 696 7.50 5.33 -19.65
N VAL A 697 6.41 4.56 -19.56
CA VAL A 697 6.46 3.09 -19.41
C VAL A 697 7.28 2.44 -20.52
N ALA A 698 7.10 2.88 -21.77
CA ALA A 698 7.82 2.37 -22.94
C ALA A 698 9.33 2.69 -22.99
N SER A 699 9.86 3.47 -22.03
CA SER A 699 11.31 3.70 -21.89
C SER A 699 12.03 2.62 -21.06
N VAL A 700 11.26 1.73 -20.39
CA VAL A 700 11.76 0.64 -19.56
C VAL A 700 11.19 -0.70 -20.06
N PRO A 701 11.99 -1.58 -20.70
CA PRO A 701 11.48 -2.82 -21.31
C PRO A 701 10.68 -3.71 -20.37
N GLU A 702 11.14 -3.86 -19.12
CA GLU A 702 10.53 -4.70 -18.10
C GLU A 702 9.11 -4.18 -17.74
N ALA A 703 8.93 -2.86 -17.71
CA ALA A 703 7.62 -2.24 -17.49
C ALA A 703 6.67 -2.40 -18.69
N VAL A 704 7.19 -2.60 -19.91
CA VAL A 704 6.36 -2.93 -21.09
C VAL A 704 5.87 -4.37 -21.04
N ASP A 705 6.69 -5.31 -20.57
CA ASP A 705 6.29 -6.71 -20.40
C ASP A 705 5.25 -6.85 -19.27
N GLU A 706 5.40 -6.14 -18.15
CA GLU A 706 4.44 -6.14 -17.04
C GLU A 706 3.16 -5.36 -17.33
N LEU A 707 3.26 -4.12 -17.84
CA LEU A 707 2.12 -3.21 -18.02
C LEU A 707 1.56 -3.20 -19.45
N GLY A 708 2.01 -4.10 -20.33
CA GLY A 708 1.59 -4.18 -21.72
C GLY A 708 0.07 -4.35 -21.92
N PHE A 709 -0.62 -4.96 -20.95
CA PHE A 709 -2.09 -5.06 -20.94
C PHE A 709 -2.79 -3.69 -20.82
N ALA A 710 -2.16 -2.72 -20.15
CA ALA A 710 -2.70 -1.38 -19.95
C ALA A 710 -2.35 -0.41 -21.10
N ARG A 711 -1.59 -0.84 -22.12
CA ARG A 711 -1.07 0.03 -23.19
C ARG A 711 -2.12 0.93 -23.83
N THR A 712 -3.26 0.38 -24.24
CA THR A 712 -4.34 1.13 -24.92
C THR A 712 -5.06 2.13 -24.02
N TRP A 713 -4.85 2.04 -22.71
CA TRP A 713 -5.38 2.96 -21.71
C TRP A 713 -4.32 3.98 -21.29
N ALA A 714 -3.06 3.57 -21.07
CA ALA A 714 -1.97 4.49 -20.73
C ALA A 714 -1.53 5.40 -21.90
N THR A 715 -1.77 4.97 -23.14
CA THR A 715 -1.50 5.77 -24.36
C THR A 715 -2.37 7.03 -24.34
N GLU A 716 -1.78 8.18 -24.66
CA GLU A 716 -2.45 9.50 -24.62
C GLU A 716 -3.04 9.84 -23.23
N ARG A 717 -2.53 9.28 -22.12
CA ARG A 717 -2.82 9.76 -20.75
C ARG A 717 -1.62 10.47 -20.13
N SER A 718 -1.87 11.61 -19.49
CA SER A 718 -0.90 12.31 -18.64
C SER A 718 -1.17 12.01 -17.17
N PHE A 719 -0.11 11.80 -16.38
CA PHE A 719 -0.19 11.75 -14.92
C PHE A 719 0.45 13.02 -14.33
N LYS A 720 -0.21 13.66 -13.37
CA LYS A 720 0.29 14.84 -12.64
C LYS A 720 0.16 14.62 -11.14
N ALA A 721 1.00 15.29 -10.36
CA ALA A 721 0.92 15.34 -8.90
C ALA A 721 1.32 16.72 -8.34
N SER A 722 0.67 17.19 -7.26
CA SER A 722 1.12 18.35 -6.50
C SER A 722 0.82 18.25 -5.00
N LEU A 723 1.85 18.39 -4.16
CA LEU A 723 1.71 18.57 -2.71
C LEU A 723 1.56 20.06 -2.38
N HIS A 724 0.49 20.41 -1.70
CA HIS A 724 0.28 21.71 -1.05
C HIS A 724 0.31 21.52 0.47
N VAL A 725 0.39 22.61 1.22
CA VAL A 725 0.27 22.61 2.69
C VAL A 725 -0.54 23.82 3.09
N ASP A 726 -1.76 23.58 3.58
CA ASP A 726 -2.76 24.59 3.88
C ASP A 726 -3.06 24.51 5.38
N ASP A 727 -2.90 25.63 6.13
CA ASP A 727 -2.99 25.68 7.60
C ASP A 727 -2.23 24.54 8.33
N GLY A 728 -1.05 24.19 7.81
CA GLY A 728 -0.18 23.12 8.31
C GLY A 728 -0.57 21.70 7.88
N GLN A 729 -1.75 21.51 7.27
CA GLN A 729 -2.20 20.23 6.77
C GLN A 729 -1.66 19.96 5.35
N PRO A 730 -1.00 18.81 5.07
CA PRO A 730 -0.57 18.47 3.72
C PRO A 730 -1.73 18.03 2.83
N HIS A 731 -1.79 18.58 1.61
CA HIS A 731 -2.79 18.29 0.59
C HIS A 731 -2.15 17.75 -0.71
N LEU A 732 -2.16 16.43 -0.95
CA LEU A 732 -1.46 15.80 -2.10
C LEU A 732 -2.36 15.43 -3.29
N TRP A 733 -2.41 16.26 -4.31
CA TRP A 733 -3.27 16.08 -5.49
C TRP A 733 -2.60 15.28 -6.59
N MET A 734 -3.37 14.45 -7.31
CA MET A 734 -2.98 13.84 -8.58
C MET A 734 -4.11 13.94 -9.61
N GLU A 735 -3.72 13.87 -10.88
CA GLU A 735 -4.64 13.78 -12.00
C GLU A 735 -4.12 12.75 -12.99
N LEU A 736 -4.98 11.80 -13.34
CA LEU A 736 -4.80 10.95 -14.51
C LEU A 736 -5.87 11.33 -15.54
N ALA A 737 -5.48 12.11 -16.54
CA ALA A 737 -6.36 12.57 -17.61
C ALA A 737 -5.88 12.07 -18.97
N LEU A 738 -6.80 11.93 -19.94
CA LEU A 738 -6.40 11.95 -21.34
C LEU A 738 -5.70 13.28 -21.64
N ALA A 739 -4.51 13.20 -22.23
CA ALA A 739 -3.71 14.34 -22.67
C ALA A 739 -4.41 15.01 -23.86
N ARG A 740 -5.41 15.84 -23.56
CA ARG A 740 -6.23 16.51 -24.56
C ARG A 740 -5.38 17.34 -25.53
N LYS A 741 -5.78 17.33 -26.80
CA LYS A 741 -5.35 18.30 -27.80
C LYS A 741 -5.99 19.67 -27.54
N ASP A 742 -5.67 20.29 -26.41
CA ASP A 742 -6.13 21.64 -26.07
C ASP A 742 -5.59 22.71 -27.08
N ALA A 743 -4.63 22.32 -27.93
CA ALA A 743 -4.13 23.09 -29.07
C ALA A 743 -5.18 23.43 -30.16
N GLU A 744 -6.32 22.74 -30.24
CA GLU A 744 -7.30 22.91 -31.34
C GLU A 744 -8.52 23.80 -30.99
N GLN A 745 -8.66 24.29 -29.75
CA GLN A 745 -9.78 25.18 -29.34
C GLN A 745 -9.35 26.59 -28.89
N GLY A 746 -8.09 26.97 -29.10
CA GLY A 746 -7.55 28.31 -28.81
C GLY A 746 -7.43 29.25 -30.02
N GLY A 747 -8.23 29.04 -31.07
CA GLY A 747 -8.18 29.77 -32.35
C GLY A 747 -9.24 30.86 -32.51
#